data_AF-L8LY54-F1
#
_entry.id   AF-L8LY54-F1
#
_cell.length_a   1.000
_cell.length_b   1.000
_cell.length_c   1.000
_cell.angle_alpha   90.00
_cell.angle_beta   90.00
_cell.angle_gamma   90.00
#
_symmetry.space_group_name_H-M   'P 1'
#
loop_
_entity.id
_entity.type
_entity.pdbx_description
1 polymer ?
#
loop_
_entity_poly.entity_id
_entity_poly.type
_entity_poly.pdbx_seq_one_letter_code
_entity_poly.pdbx_strand_id
1 'polypeptide(L)'
;MFGSGDGGTLSVNAERVELIGGSRVAGSSGLFAPIVPGATGDGGDINLAADSLLVAGGAQAFTLTVSGSTAGDFNIAAQDIELNATSPNGTPSGLFSNTFANGDGGNVNIDTGSLALIDGAEIGSTVSGTGRAGNIKIKANSIVLTNPAPLERPSSIAASVRQGATGVGGDITIETDSLSLNDGTQINSLVLGTGDGGNVSITASEINLNGYSAIANRPSGVFTVVNPGVMGNSGNVAVTTDNLTVSDGAQISVATGGFGSAGNLQVTASESIELTGNLIAEGGGSSGLFSSAVFGDGNGGNLDIATDQLIIKDGATVSASNFLSSNSAVPPGTGMAGNININAQTIALDGVDADTASSINAATFAGGGGNIVLNSQTITATNGAQVTADTSGAGNGGSIQVNTDNLNLSNRASFSSSTTATGDGGSIAIAVQEEFNLNNQAQVSANSTGLGQAGNIAIASDTLKLDEGRITATSTQTGGGDIDLVTDSLFLDNNSLISTSVLDSTGGGGNILIENSGFIIGENGSAIRADAVFGDGGNIQINAQGIFFDLDSEITASSKFGVDGIVEINLSESDEKLGTVYFPDKLSTPEAIIVSSCPVPESNSFTVTGSGGLPENPSSYLRGRTVWQDTRRLTHDQIKGGEIQAETTSSKPGQEQKTAKVKPIVESQSWIINQRGKVELVAANSQRISPNIWSQDINCGDL
;
A
#
# COMPACT_ATOMS: atom_id res chain seq x y z
N MET A 1 7.93 -51.42 2.55
CA MET A 1 8.75 -52.56 2.99
C MET A 1 8.14 -53.21 4.23
N PHE A 2 8.25 -54.54 4.42
CA PHE A 2 7.76 -55.29 5.60
C PHE A 2 8.88 -55.74 6.58
N GLY A 3 10.13 -55.27 6.42
CA GLY A 3 11.31 -55.76 7.15
C GLY A 3 12.17 -54.66 7.75
N SER A 4 13.36 -55.01 8.24
CA SER A 4 14.28 -54.11 8.95
C SER A 4 15.39 -53.48 8.10
N GLY A 5 15.41 -53.74 6.78
CA GLY A 5 16.39 -53.14 5.86
C GLY A 5 15.88 -51.83 5.25
N ASP A 6 16.70 -51.19 4.42
CA ASP A 6 16.34 -49.94 3.74
C ASP A 6 15.67 -50.18 2.39
N GLY A 7 14.71 -49.32 2.04
CA GLY A 7 13.89 -49.43 0.84
C GLY A 7 14.72 -49.38 -0.43
N GLY A 8 14.36 -50.21 -1.41
CA GLY A 8 15.01 -50.17 -2.72
C GLY A 8 14.51 -48.97 -3.54
N THR A 9 15.40 -48.41 -4.37
CA THR A 9 15.10 -47.31 -5.28
C THR A 9 14.24 -47.78 -6.47
N LEU A 10 13.18 -47.02 -6.78
CA LEU A 10 12.41 -47.15 -8.02
C LEU A 10 12.93 -46.15 -9.04
N SER A 11 13.42 -46.63 -10.19
CA SER A 11 13.89 -45.76 -11.29
C SER A 11 13.05 -45.94 -12.54
N VAL A 12 12.52 -44.84 -13.06
CA VAL A 12 11.75 -44.77 -14.31
C VAL A 12 12.51 -43.89 -15.30
N ASN A 13 12.80 -44.43 -16.49
CA ASN A 13 13.39 -43.68 -17.59
C ASN A 13 12.56 -43.95 -18.85
N ALA A 14 11.87 -42.94 -19.34
CA ALA A 14 10.96 -43.05 -20.48
C ALA A 14 10.76 -41.68 -21.15
N GLU A 15 10.55 -41.63 -22.45
CA GLU A 15 10.21 -40.37 -23.16
C GLU A 15 8.98 -39.69 -22.56
N ARG A 16 7.93 -40.47 -22.27
CA ARG A 16 6.67 -39.97 -21.72
C ARG A 16 6.20 -40.84 -20.57
N VAL A 17 5.82 -40.20 -19.46
CA VAL A 17 5.18 -40.85 -18.31
C VAL A 17 3.82 -40.21 -18.06
N GLU A 18 2.77 -41.04 -18.04
CA GLU A 18 1.40 -40.58 -17.76
C GLU A 18 0.82 -41.42 -16.62
N LEU A 19 0.46 -40.75 -15.52
CA LEU A 19 -0.25 -41.32 -14.39
C LEU A 19 -1.67 -40.75 -14.42
N ILE A 20 -2.67 -41.58 -14.69
CA ILE A 20 -4.04 -41.11 -14.94
C ILE A 20 -5.04 -41.86 -14.06
N GLY A 21 -5.78 -41.08 -13.27
CA GLY A 21 -6.97 -41.50 -12.54
C GLY A 21 -6.71 -42.09 -11.15
N GLY A 22 -7.81 -42.26 -10.42
CA GLY A 22 -7.90 -43.00 -9.16
C GLY A 22 -9.22 -43.76 -9.08
N SER A 23 -9.25 -44.88 -8.35
CA SER A 23 -10.43 -45.73 -8.19
C SER A 23 -11.02 -45.62 -6.79
N ARG A 24 -12.35 -45.61 -6.70
CA ARG A 24 -13.10 -45.69 -5.42
C ARG A 24 -12.78 -46.93 -4.59
N VAL A 25 -12.23 -47.98 -5.22
CA VAL A 25 -11.99 -49.29 -4.59
C VAL A 25 -10.49 -49.59 -4.46
N ALA A 26 -9.65 -49.10 -5.38
CA ALA A 26 -8.23 -49.46 -5.45
C ALA A 26 -7.26 -48.33 -5.05
N GLY A 27 -7.76 -47.12 -4.74
CA GLY A 27 -6.91 -45.96 -4.44
C GLY A 27 -6.43 -45.25 -5.71
N SER A 28 -5.51 -44.29 -5.55
CA SER A 28 -4.88 -43.55 -6.65
C SER A 28 -4.03 -44.47 -7.53
N SER A 29 -3.99 -44.22 -8.84
CA SER A 29 -2.95 -44.80 -9.70
C SER A 29 -1.63 -44.06 -9.50
N GLY A 30 -0.49 -44.74 -9.71
CA GLY A 30 0.81 -44.06 -9.81
C GLY A 30 2.00 -44.86 -9.30
N LEU A 31 3.03 -44.15 -8.86
CA LEU A 31 4.34 -44.68 -8.45
C LEU A 31 4.47 -44.63 -6.93
N PHE A 32 4.74 -45.77 -6.29
CA PHE A 32 4.69 -45.87 -4.84
C PHE A 32 5.93 -46.56 -4.27
N ALA A 33 6.60 -45.89 -3.32
CA ALA A 33 7.67 -46.48 -2.51
C ALA A 33 7.36 -46.38 -0.99
N PRO A 34 6.30 -47.06 -0.49
CA PRO A 34 5.89 -46.94 0.90
C PRO A 34 6.66 -47.84 1.87
N ILE A 35 6.91 -47.33 3.06
CA ILE A 35 7.21 -48.09 4.28
C ILE A 35 5.86 -48.43 4.93
N VAL A 36 5.67 -49.69 5.36
CA VAL A 36 4.40 -50.13 5.99
C VAL A 36 4.56 -50.26 7.51
N PRO A 37 3.46 -50.33 8.30
CA PRO A 37 3.57 -50.39 9.75
C PRO A 37 4.40 -51.59 10.21
N GLY A 38 5.35 -51.36 11.12
CA GLY A 38 6.23 -52.38 11.68
C GLY A 38 7.58 -52.57 10.97
N ALA A 39 7.84 -51.88 9.85
CA ALA A 39 9.18 -51.76 9.29
C ALA A 39 10.04 -50.80 10.12
N THR A 40 11.36 -50.99 10.11
CA THR A 40 12.32 -50.18 10.90
C THR A 40 13.42 -49.53 10.08
N GLY A 41 13.57 -49.87 8.80
CA GLY A 41 14.53 -49.22 7.90
C GLY A 41 13.91 -48.08 7.10
N ASP A 42 14.76 -47.34 6.40
CA ASP A 42 14.38 -46.12 5.70
C ASP A 42 13.64 -46.41 4.37
N GLY A 43 12.96 -45.39 3.85
CA GLY A 43 12.21 -45.45 2.61
C GLY A 43 13.14 -45.48 1.40
N GLY A 44 12.68 -46.10 0.31
CA GLY A 44 13.43 -46.10 -0.94
C GLY A 44 13.10 -44.87 -1.78
N ASP A 45 14.08 -44.40 -2.54
CA ASP A 45 13.90 -43.24 -3.41
C ASP A 45 13.07 -43.56 -4.65
N ILE A 46 12.45 -42.53 -5.23
CA ILE A 46 11.87 -42.58 -6.58
C ILE A 46 12.68 -41.64 -7.48
N ASN A 47 13.24 -42.17 -8.55
CA ASN A 47 13.94 -41.40 -9.58
C ASN A 47 13.16 -41.48 -10.90
N LEU A 48 12.72 -40.33 -11.42
CA LEU A 48 11.99 -40.24 -12.69
C LEU A 48 12.74 -39.35 -13.66
N ALA A 49 13.10 -39.90 -14.81
CA ALA A 49 13.65 -39.15 -15.94
C ALA A 49 12.72 -39.31 -17.15
N ALA A 50 12.20 -38.20 -17.67
CA ALA A 50 11.35 -38.22 -18.86
C ALA A 50 11.50 -36.96 -19.71
N ASP A 51 10.90 -36.93 -20.90
CA ASP A 51 10.68 -35.65 -21.59
C ASP A 51 9.40 -34.99 -21.07
N SER A 52 8.32 -35.76 -20.91
CA SER A 52 7.06 -35.24 -20.35
C SER A 52 6.48 -36.13 -19.24
N LEU A 53 6.06 -35.52 -18.15
CA LEU A 53 5.31 -36.14 -17.05
C LEU A 53 3.91 -35.52 -16.91
N LEU A 54 2.87 -36.35 -17.03
CA LEU A 54 1.49 -35.97 -16.71
C LEU A 54 1.00 -36.77 -15.50
N VAL A 55 0.45 -36.08 -14.50
CA VAL A 55 -0.27 -36.69 -13.37
C VAL A 55 -1.66 -36.08 -13.29
N ALA A 56 -2.69 -36.89 -13.59
CA ALA A 56 -4.04 -36.37 -13.79
C ALA A 56 -5.13 -37.19 -13.08
N GLY A 57 -6.26 -36.53 -12.76
CA GLY A 57 -7.47 -37.20 -12.28
C GLY A 57 -7.34 -37.89 -10.92
N GLY A 58 -6.49 -37.37 -10.03
CA GLY A 58 -6.20 -37.91 -8.70
C GLY A 58 -5.17 -39.03 -8.66
N ALA A 59 -4.38 -39.19 -9.72
CA ALA A 59 -3.18 -40.03 -9.71
C ALA A 59 -2.10 -39.43 -8.79
N GLN A 60 -1.28 -40.27 -8.18
CA GLN A 60 -0.28 -39.82 -7.20
C GLN A 60 1.03 -40.58 -7.37
N ALA A 61 2.15 -39.88 -7.28
CA ALA A 61 3.45 -40.51 -7.07
C ALA A 61 3.96 -40.15 -5.68
N PHE A 62 4.32 -41.14 -4.86
CA PHE A 62 4.74 -40.86 -3.49
C PHE A 62 5.77 -41.80 -2.88
N THR A 63 6.61 -41.21 -2.03
CA THR A 63 7.35 -41.88 -0.96
C THR A 63 6.59 -41.68 0.35
N LEU A 64 6.48 -42.73 1.17
CA LEU A 64 5.64 -42.71 2.37
C LEU A 64 6.33 -43.43 3.51
N THR A 65 6.43 -42.79 4.68
CA THR A 65 6.80 -43.48 5.93
C THR A 65 5.65 -43.49 6.93
N VAL A 66 5.38 -44.67 7.48
CA VAL A 66 4.39 -44.90 8.56
C VAL A 66 5.06 -45.50 9.81
N SER A 67 6.40 -45.45 9.87
CA SER A 67 7.23 -45.91 10.99
C SER A 67 8.08 -44.76 11.55
N GLY A 68 8.94 -45.00 12.53
CA GLY A 68 9.90 -43.99 13.02
C GLY A 68 11.10 -43.73 12.09
N SER A 69 11.08 -44.25 10.85
CA SER A 69 12.15 -44.15 9.85
C SER A 69 11.89 -43.02 8.84
N THR A 70 12.94 -42.60 8.12
CA THR A 70 12.89 -41.49 7.17
C THR A 70 12.33 -41.95 5.82
N ALA A 71 11.47 -41.16 5.19
CA ALA A 71 11.01 -41.44 3.82
C ALA A 71 12.12 -41.18 2.79
N GLY A 72 12.15 -41.96 1.70
CA GLY A 72 13.11 -41.74 0.61
C GLY A 72 12.79 -40.48 -0.19
N ASP A 73 13.79 -40.00 -0.93
CA ASP A 73 13.67 -38.80 -1.76
C ASP A 73 12.91 -39.10 -3.06
N PHE A 74 12.25 -38.08 -3.60
CA PHE A 74 11.63 -38.10 -4.92
C PHE A 74 12.35 -37.14 -5.85
N ASN A 75 13.13 -37.67 -6.79
CA ASN A 75 13.91 -36.92 -7.77
C ASN A 75 13.27 -37.02 -9.16
N ILE A 76 12.99 -35.87 -9.77
CA ILE A 76 12.33 -35.77 -11.08
C ILE A 76 13.17 -34.88 -11.99
N ALA A 77 13.48 -35.39 -13.17
CA ALA A 77 14.04 -34.63 -14.28
C ALA A 77 13.11 -34.78 -15.49
N ALA A 78 12.52 -33.68 -15.96
CA ALA A 78 11.65 -33.67 -17.13
C ALA A 78 11.88 -32.42 -18.00
N GLN A 79 11.33 -32.35 -19.21
CA GLN A 79 11.22 -31.07 -19.93
C GLN A 79 9.91 -30.38 -19.54
N ASP A 80 8.82 -31.15 -19.43
CA ASP A 80 7.49 -30.66 -19.07
C ASP A 80 6.86 -31.52 -17.97
N ILE A 81 6.30 -30.86 -16.95
CA ILE A 81 5.52 -31.50 -15.89
C ILE A 81 4.17 -30.82 -15.79
N GLU A 82 3.10 -31.60 -15.94
CA GLU A 82 1.72 -31.16 -15.70
C GLU A 82 1.07 -32.01 -14.62
N LEU A 83 0.61 -31.36 -13.56
CA LEU A 83 -0.22 -31.96 -12.52
C LEU A 83 -1.62 -31.34 -12.62
N ASN A 84 -2.64 -32.15 -12.84
CA ASN A 84 -3.95 -31.65 -13.22
C ASN A 84 -5.12 -32.37 -12.52
N ALA A 85 -6.07 -31.57 -12.04
CA ALA A 85 -7.36 -32.00 -11.53
C ALA A 85 -7.28 -32.82 -10.23
N THR A 86 -8.47 -33.08 -9.69
CA THR A 86 -8.68 -34.04 -8.61
C THR A 86 -9.47 -35.24 -9.10
N SER A 87 -9.38 -36.35 -8.40
CA SER A 87 -10.30 -37.47 -8.62
C SER A 87 -11.73 -37.10 -8.17
N PRO A 88 -12.77 -37.85 -8.59
CA PRO A 88 -14.16 -37.54 -8.23
C PRO A 88 -14.49 -37.55 -6.72
N ASN A 89 -13.60 -38.03 -5.86
CA ASN A 89 -13.74 -37.97 -4.40
C ASN A 89 -12.92 -36.83 -3.77
N GLY A 90 -12.30 -35.97 -4.58
CA GLY A 90 -11.46 -34.86 -4.15
C GLY A 90 -10.03 -35.25 -3.80
N THR A 91 -9.51 -36.42 -4.18
CA THR A 91 -8.07 -36.72 -4.00
C THR A 91 -7.25 -35.93 -5.03
N PRO A 92 -6.23 -35.15 -4.62
CA PRO A 92 -5.44 -34.33 -5.53
C PRO A 92 -4.56 -35.21 -6.42
N SER A 93 -4.40 -34.79 -7.69
CA SER A 93 -3.25 -35.25 -8.48
C SER A 93 -1.98 -34.65 -7.89
N GLY A 94 -0.93 -35.45 -7.72
CA GLY A 94 0.25 -34.87 -7.10
C GLY A 94 1.47 -35.76 -6.89
N LEU A 95 2.51 -35.09 -6.43
CA LEU A 95 3.80 -35.66 -6.06
C LEU A 95 3.96 -35.50 -4.56
N PHE A 96 4.16 -36.59 -3.82
CA PHE A 96 4.16 -36.54 -2.36
C PHE A 96 5.35 -37.23 -1.70
N SER A 97 5.87 -36.62 -0.64
CA SER A 97 6.80 -37.25 0.29
C SER A 97 6.26 -37.09 1.71
N ASN A 98 5.32 -37.96 2.09
CA ASN A 98 4.52 -37.78 3.31
C ASN A 98 4.98 -38.69 4.46
N THR A 99 4.83 -38.21 5.68
CA THR A 99 5.04 -39.02 6.90
C THR A 99 3.75 -39.10 7.72
N PHE A 100 3.44 -40.30 8.24
CA PHE A 100 2.25 -40.54 9.06
C PHE A 100 2.55 -40.96 10.50
N ALA A 101 3.81 -41.26 10.82
CA ALA A 101 4.26 -41.66 12.17
C ALA A 101 5.39 -40.76 12.67
N ASN A 102 6.30 -41.27 13.51
CA ASN A 102 7.34 -40.48 14.20
C ASN A 102 8.61 -40.24 13.35
N GLY A 103 8.50 -40.23 12.02
CA GLY A 103 9.62 -40.20 11.08
C GLY A 103 9.67 -38.91 10.24
N ASP A 104 10.84 -38.62 9.67
CA ASP A 104 11.10 -37.44 8.85
C ASP A 104 10.74 -37.69 7.37
N GLY A 105 10.23 -36.65 6.69
CA GLY A 105 9.86 -36.70 5.27
C GLY A 105 11.09 -36.68 4.37
N GLY A 106 11.01 -37.40 3.25
CA GLY A 106 12.02 -37.30 2.19
C GLY A 106 11.84 -36.02 1.39
N ASN A 107 12.84 -35.63 0.64
CA ASN A 107 12.80 -34.41 -0.16
C ASN A 107 12.12 -34.65 -1.51
N VAL A 108 11.55 -33.59 -2.08
CA VAL A 108 11.07 -33.58 -3.46
C VAL A 108 11.98 -32.65 -4.27
N ASN A 109 12.71 -33.21 -5.23
CA ASN A 109 13.63 -32.47 -6.10
C ASN A 109 13.11 -32.53 -7.54
N ILE A 110 12.83 -31.36 -8.13
CA ILE A 110 12.30 -31.23 -9.49
C ILE A 110 13.25 -30.36 -10.31
N ASP A 111 13.68 -30.88 -11.46
CA ASP A 111 14.39 -30.16 -12.51
C ASP A 111 13.56 -30.27 -13.81
N THR A 112 13.02 -29.14 -14.28
CA THR A 112 12.13 -29.13 -15.45
C THR A 112 12.30 -27.89 -16.33
N GLY A 113 11.81 -27.92 -17.57
CA GLY A 113 11.63 -26.70 -18.35
C GLY A 113 10.36 -25.96 -17.93
N SER A 114 9.24 -26.67 -17.86
CA SER A 114 7.93 -26.15 -17.50
C SER A 114 7.28 -26.97 -16.37
N LEU A 115 6.67 -26.29 -15.40
CA LEU A 115 5.86 -26.89 -14.34
C LEU A 115 4.48 -26.22 -14.27
N ALA A 116 3.43 -27.01 -14.48
CA ALA A 116 2.05 -26.56 -14.36
C ALA A 116 1.29 -27.35 -13.30
N LEU A 117 0.65 -26.64 -12.37
CA LEU A 117 -0.24 -27.19 -11.34
C LEU A 117 -1.64 -26.61 -11.52
N ILE A 118 -2.58 -27.43 -11.98
CA ILE A 118 -3.89 -27.01 -12.46
C ILE A 118 -5.00 -27.71 -11.68
N ASP A 119 -6.03 -26.95 -11.32
CA ASP A 119 -7.29 -27.47 -10.78
C ASP A 119 -7.15 -28.38 -9.54
N GLY A 120 -6.48 -27.87 -8.50
CA GLY A 120 -6.36 -28.54 -7.21
C GLY A 120 -5.26 -29.59 -7.12
N ALA A 121 -4.27 -29.50 -8.01
CA ALA A 121 -3.07 -30.34 -8.00
C ALA A 121 -2.09 -29.93 -6.89
N GLU A 122 -1.29 -30.88 -6.39
CA GLU A 122 -0.45 -30.67 -5.23
C GLU A 122 0.96 -31.26 -5.39
N ILE A 123 1.99 -30.50 -5.00
CA ILE A 123 3.32 -31.03 -4.68
C ILE A 123 3.47 -30.90 -3.17
N GLY A 124 3.54 -32.04 -2.47
CA GLY A 124 3.43 -32.07 -1.02
C GLY A 124 4.57 -32.81 -0.33
N SER A 125 5.09 -32.24 0.75
CA SER A 125 5.94 -32.94 1.70
C SER A 125 5.36 -32.72 3.09
N THR A 126 4.51 -33.66 3.53
CA THR A 126 3.60 -33.39 4.67
C THR A 126 3.81 -34.34 5.85
N VAL A 127 3.87 -33.77 7.06
CA VAL A 127 3.91 -34.54 8.32
C VAL A 127 2.50 -34.66 8.91
N SER A 128 2.08 -35.89 9.21
CA SER A 128 0.80 -36.21 9.89
C SER A 128 0.96 -36.83 11.28
N GLY A 129 2.20 -37.11 11.70
CA GLY A 129 2.55 -37.72 12.99
C GLY A 129 3.48 -36.82 13.82
N THR A 130 4.67 -37.33 14.18
CA THR A 130 5.73 -36.48 14.74
C THR A 130 6.97 -36.51 13.85
N GLY A 131 7.63 -35.38 13.60
CA GLY A 131 8.82 -35.36 12.72
C GLY A 131 8.93 -34.09 11.89
N ARG A 132 9.93 -34.04 11.01
CA ARG A 132 10.15 -32.91 10.08
C ARG A 132 9.57 -33.22 8.70
N ALA A 133 8.93 -32.23 8.08
CA ALA A 133 8.61 -32.33 6.65
C ALA A 133 9.91 -32.28 5.86
N GLY A 134 9.99 -33.05 4.78
CA GLY A 134 11.12 -32.98 3.86
C GLY A 134 11.06 -31.70 3.03
N ASN A 135 12.21 -31.28 2.49
CA ASN A 135 12.29 -30.06 1.72
C ASN A 135 11.77 -30.25 0.30
N ILE A 136 11.29 -29.17 -0.31
CA ILE A 136 10.88 -29.14 -1.72
C ILE A 136 11.84 -28.21 -2.47
N LYS A 137 12.53 -28.73 -3.47
CA LYS A 137 13.42 -27.96 -4.34
C LYS A 137 12.94 -28.06 -5.79
N ILE A 138 12.67 -26.92 -6.40
CA ILE A 138 12.20 -26.84 -7.79
C ILE A 138 13.14 -25.92 -8.57
N LYS A 139 13.66 -26.43 -9.68
CA LYS A 139 14.34 -25.66 -10.71
C LYS A 139 13.52 -25.78 -12.00
N ALA A 140 13.07 -24.65 -12.53
CA ALA A 140 12.27 -24.59 -13.75
C ALA A 140 12.68 -23.39 -14.62
N ASN A 141 12.21 -23.29 -15.86
CA ASN A 141 12.20 -22.00 -16.56
C ASN A 141 10.87 -21.28 -16.28
N SER A 142 9.76 -22.01 -16.22
CA SER A 142 8.43 -21.44 -15.94
C SER A 142 7.64 -22.31 -14.96
N ILE A 143 7.00 -21.66 -13.98
CA ILE A 143 6.10 -22.30 -13.02
C ILE A 143 4.76 -21.55 -13.04
N VAL A 144 3.67 -22.29 -13.27
CA VAL A 144 2.31 -21.74 -13.26
C VAL A 144 1.42 -22.58 -12.35
N LEU A 145 0.82 -21.92 -11.36
CA LEU A 145 -0.27 -22.48 -10.56
C LEU A 145 -1.55 -21.70 -10.89
N THR A 146 -2.61 -22.43 -11.25
CA THR A 146 -3.90 -21.82 -11.61
C THR A 146 -5.07 -22.76 -11.30
N ASN A 147 -6.27 -22.17 -11.13
CA ASN A 147 -7.53 -22.91 -11.06
C ASN A 147 -8.57 -22.24 -11.99
N PRO A 148 -8.63 -22.62 -13.27
CA PRO A 148 -9.65 -22.12 -14.19
C PRO A 148 -11.09 -22.30 -13.69
N ALA A 149 -11.34 -23.32 -12.86
CA ALA A 149 -12.60 -23.47 -12.13
C ALA A 149 -12.43 -23.08 -10.66
N PRO A 150 -13.39 -22.39 -10.04
CA PRO A 150 -13.27 -22.05 -8.63
C PRO A 150 -13.50 -23.33 -7.79
N LEU A 151 -12.47 -23.69 -7.02
CA LEU A 151 -12.40 -24.92 -6.23
C LEU A 151 -12.30 -24.59 -4.73
N GLU A 152 -12.87 -25.45 -3.90
CA GLU A 152 -12.70 -25.44 -2.43
C GLU A 152 -11.24 -25.73 -2.01
N ARG A 153 -10.48 -26.43 -2.88
CA ARG A 153 -9.07 -26.74 -2.65
C ARG A 153 -8.22 -26.38 -3.88
N PRO A 154 -7.69 -25.14 -3.91
CA PRO A 154 -6.77 -24.66 -4.93
C PRO A 154 -5.49 -25.50 -5.05
N SER A 155 -4.82 -25.41 -6.20
CA SER A 155 -3.50 -25.99 -6.39
C SER A 155 -2.46 -25.43 -5.41
N SER A 156 -1.50 -26.26 -4.98
CA SER A 156 -0.48 -25.83 -4.02
C SER A 156 0.85 -26.58 -4.09
N ILE A 157 1.91 -25.91 -3.65
CA ILE A 157 3.19 -26.51 -3.27
C ILE A 157 3.29 -26.39 -1.75
N ALA A 158 3.35 -27.50 -1.03
CA ALA A 158 3.16 -27.53 0.42
C ALA A 158 4.20 -28.39 1.15
N ALA A 159 4.99 -27.80 2.06
CA ALA A 159 5.94 -28.50 2.92
C ALA A 159 5.48 -28.44 4.40
N SER A 160 4.30 -28.98 4.67
CA SER A 160 3.47 -28.58 5.81
C SER A 160 3.37 -29.63 6.92
N VAL A 161 2.98 -29.20 8.13
CA VAL A 161 2.63 -30.08 9.26
C VAL A 161 1.11 -30.06 9.44
N ARG A 162 0.44 -31.21 9.33
CA ARG A 162 -1.03 -31.32 9.38
C ARG A 162 -1.61 -31.08 10.77
N GLN A 163 -2.91 -30.79 10.80
CA GLN A 163 -3.68 -30.64 12.02
C GLN A 163 -3.56 -31.90 12.89
N GLY A 164 -3.20 -31.73 14.16
CA GLY A 164 -2.99 -32.81 15.12
C GLY A 164 -1.60 -33.46 15.10
N ALA A 165 -0.71 -33.04 14.19
CA ALA A 165 0.70 -33.48 14.16
C ALA A 165 1.61 -32.56 15.00
N THR A 166 2.81 -33.04 15.35
CA THR A 166 3.85 -32.24 16.02
C THR A 166 5.14 -32.29 15.21
N GLY A 167 5.60 -31.17 14.65
CA GLY A 167 6.72 -31.18 13.73
C GLY A 167 7.21 -29.83 13.29
N VAL A 168 8.25 -29.84 12.46
CA VAL A 168 8.77 -28.64 11.80
C VAL A 168 8.41 -28.71 10.32
N GLY A 169 7.94 -27.60 9.75
CA GLY A 169 7.71 -27.47 8.30
C GLY A 169 9.01 -27.62 7.50
N GLY A 170 8.89 -28.10 6.28
CA GLY A 170 10.03 -28.27 5.38
C GLY A 170 10.36 -26.97 4.65
N ASP A 171 11.61 -26.76 4.29
CA ASP A 171 11.99 -25.60 3.49
C ASP A 171 11.55 -25.79 2.02
N ILE A 172 11.11 -24.71 1.38
CA ILE A 172 10.79 -24.68 -0.05
C ILE A 172 11.79 -23.76 -0.75
N THR A 173 12.48 -24.27 -1.77
CA THR A 173 13.41 -23.50 -2.61
C THR A 173 12.98 -23.56 -4.06
N ILE A 174 12.80 -22.40 -4.70
CA ILE A 174 12.38 -22.29 -6.10
C ILE A 174 13.38 -21.41 -6.85
N GLU A 175 13.89 -21.92 -7.97
CA GLU A 175 14.69 -21.19 -8.95
C GLU A 175 13.96 -21.29 -10.30
N THR A 176 13.52 -20.16 -10.84
CA THR A 176 12.76 -20.12 -12.11
C THR A 176 13.05 -18.85 -12.91
N ASP A 177 12.69 -18.76 -14.19
CA ASP A 177 12.69 -17.46 -14.88
C ASP A 177 11.38 -16.72 -14.57
N SER A 178 10.24 -17.42 -14.67
CA SER A 178 8.91 -16.87 -14.37
C SER A 178 8.15 -17.71 -13.33
N LEU A 179 7.52 -17.04 -12.36
CA LEU A 179 6.57 -17.66 -11.41
C LEU A 179 5.22 -16.95 -11.47
N SER A 180 4.13 -17.71 -11.69
CA SER A 180 2.77 -17.17 -11.66
C SER A 180 1.86 -17.96 -10.73
N LEU A 181 1.24 -17.28 -9.76
CA LEU A 181 0.24 -17.84 -8.85
C LEU A 181 -1.09 -17.10 -9.04
N ASN A 182 -2.12 -17.80 -9.48
CA ASN A 182 -3.44 -17.23 -9.78
C ASN A 182 -4.55 -17.92 -8.96
N ASP A 183 -5.66 -17.23 -8.76
CA ASP A 183 -6.95 -17.81 -8.32
C ASP A 183 -6.88 -18.65 -7.03
N GLY A 184 -6.25 -18.11 -5.99
CA GLY A 184 -6.16 -18.72 -4.66
C GLY A 184 -5.09 -19.82 -4.52
N THR A 185 -4.18 -19.95 -5.49
CA THR A 185 -3.09 -20.93 -5.43
C THR A 185 -1.95 -20.53 -4.50
N GLN A 186 -1.31 -21.50 -3.85
CA GLN A 186 -0.41 -21.21 -2.73
C GLN A 186 0.89 -22.00 -2.77
N ILE A 187 1.99 -21.34 -2.43
CA ILE A 187 3.24 -21.96 -2.01
C ILE A 187 3.33 -21.80 -0.50
N ASN A 188 3.40 -22.89 0.26
CA ASN A 188 3.36 -22.78 1.71
C ASN A 188 4.19 -23.81 2.48
N SER A 189 4.79 -23.37 3.59
CA SER A 189 5.41 -24.23 4.61
C SER A 189 4.65 -24.09 5.94
N LEU A 190 3.35 -24.40 5.89
CA LEU A 190 2.37 -24.11 6.93
C LEU A 190 2.41 -25.15 8.06
N VAL A 191 2.32 -24.69 9.31
CA VAL A 191 2.07 -25.57 10.47
C VAL A 191 0.61 -25.43 10.92
N LEU A 192 -0.17 -26.48 10.63
CA LEU A 192 -1.54 -26.67 11.13
C LEU A 192 -1.59 -27.42 12.46
N GLY A 193 -0.48 -28.07 12.84
CA GLY A 193 -0.30 -28.92 14.02
C GLY A 193 0.31 -28.17 15.20
N THR A 194 1.46 -28.63 15.71
CA THR A 194 2.29 -27.95 16.73
C THR A 194 3.74 -27.94 16.27
N GLY A 195 4.44 -26.81 16.39
CA GLY A 195 5.84 -26.63 15.99
C GLY A 195 6.06 -25.50 14.98
N ASP A 196 7.31 -25.37 14.50
CA ASP A 196 7.75 -24.19 13.75
C ASP A 196 7.60 -24.37 12.23
N GLY A 197 7.27 -23.29 11.52
CA GLY A 197 7.20 -23.26 10.05
C GLY A 197 8.57 -23.35 9.39
N GLY A 198 8.64 -23.95 8.20
CA GLY A 198 9.83 -23.92 7.37
C GLY A 198 9.96 -22.62 6.59
N ASN A 199 11.10 -22.38 5.98
CA ASN A 199 11.37 -21.17 5.20
C ASN A 199 10.98 -21.37 3.73
N VAL A 200 10.70 -20.27 3.04
CA VAL A 200 10.51 -20.26 1.59
C VAL A 200 11.53 -19.32 0.95
N SER A 201 12.29 -19.81 -0.02
CA SER A 201 13.22 -19.01 -0.82
C SER A 201 12.85 -19.11 -2.29
N ILE A 202 12.63 -17.97 -2.94
CA ILE A 202 12.26 -17.89 -4.36
C ILE A 202 13.25 -16.96 -5.05
N THR A 203 13.92 -17.47 -6.09
CA THR A 203 14.69 -16.67 -7.04
C THR A 203 14.03 -16.78 -8.40
N ALA A 204 13.60 -15.65 -8.96
CA ALA A 204 13.03 -15.58 -10.29
C ALA A 204 13.55 -14.37 -11.08
N SER A 205 13.24 -14.26 -12.38
CA SER A 205 13.33 -12.97 -13.08
C SER A 205 12.02 -12.18 -12.94
N GLU A 206 10.88 -12.88 -13.00
CA GLU A 206 9.56 -12.30 -12.87
C GLU A 206 8.67 -13.12 -11.94
N ILE A 207 7.97 -12.43 -11.01
CA ILE A 207 6.99 -13.04 -10.12
C ILE A 207 5.67 -12.28 -10.22
N ASN A 208 4.61 -13.00 -10.57
CA ASN A 208 3.25 -12.46 -10.70
C ASN A 208 2.30 -13.22 -9.77
N LEU A 209 1.82 -12.55 -8.71
CA LEU A 209 0.85 -13.08 -7.77
C LEU A 209 -0.47 -12.35 -7.96
N ASN A 210 -1.52 -13.07 -8.34
CA ASN A 210 -2.80 -12.46 -8.66
C ASN A 210 -3.98 -13.22 -8.04
N GLY A 211 -4.91 -12.46 -7.47
CA GLY A 211 -6.25 -12.94 -7.18
C GLY A 211 -6.45 -13.56 -5.81
N TYR A 212 -7.73 -13.83 -5.54
CA TYR A 212 -8.25 -14.44 -4.32
C TYR A 212 -9.37 -15.39 -4.70
N SER A 213 -9.38 -16.60 -4.13
CA SER A 213 -10.49 -17.54 -4.29
C SER A 213 -11.52 -17.34 -3.19
N ALA A 214 -12.67 -16.75 -3.54
CA ALA A 214 -13.80 -16.59 -2.63
C ALA A 214 -14.41 -17.92 -2.18
N ILE A 215 -14.36 -18.95 -3.05
CA ILE A 215 -14.83 -20.30 -2.72
C ILE A 215 -13.92 -20.95 -1.67
N ALA A 216 -12.61 -20.93 -1.90
CA ALA A 216 -11.66 -21.51 -0.94
C ALA A 216 -11.42 -20.63 0.29
N ASN A 217 -11.87 -19.37 0.23
CA ASN A 217 -11.54 -18.29 1.15
C ASN A 217 -10.01 -18.16 1.33
N ARG A 218 -9.27 -18.09 0.21
CA ARG A 218 -7.80 -18.12 0.17
C ARG A 218 -7.21 -17.13 -0.83
N PRO A 219 -6.24 -16.30 -0.42
CA PRO A 219 -5.44 -15.50 -1.33
C PRO A 219 -4.45 -16.36 -2.11
N SER A 220 -4.17 -15.96 -3.36
CA SER A 220 -2.99 -16.43 -4.07
C SER A 220 -1.73 -15.95 -3.35
N GLY A 221 -0.68 -16.77 -3.26
CA GLY A 221 0.53 -16.27 -2.61
C GLY A 221 1.51 -17.25 -2.03
N VAL A 222 2.43 -16.70 -1.25
CA VAL A 222 3.51 -17.41 -0.55
C VAL A 222 3.33 -17.27 0.95
N PHE A 223 3.33 -18.38 1.69
CA PHE A 223 2.95 -18.42 3.11
C PHE A 223 3.84 -19.32 3.97
N THR A 224 4.29 -18.83 5.12
CA THR A 224 4.93 -19.66 6.18
C THR A 224 4.12 -19.63 7.49
N VAL A 225 2.84 -19.30 7.38
CA VAL A 225 1.93 -18.97 8.48
C VAL A 225 1.81 -20.12 9.50
N VAL A 226 1.51 -19.77 10.76
CA VAL A 226 1.07 -20.70 11.81
C VAL A 226 -0.39 -20.40 12.15
N ASN A 227 -1.25 -21.42 12.18
CA ASN A 227 -2.70 -21.21 12.31
C ASN A 227 -3.17 -20.77 13.72
N PRO A 228 -4.37 -20.15 13.82
CA PRO A 228 -5.00 -19.84 15.10
C PRO A 228 -5.05 -21.00 16.10
N GLY A 229 -4.57 -20.73 17.32
CA GLY A 229 -4.54 -21.71 18.42
C GLY A 229 -3.37 -22.68 18.40
N VAL A 230 -2.45 -22.58 17.43
CA VAL A 230 -1.22 -23.37 17.36
C VAL A 230 -0.08 -22.69 18.13
N MET A 231 0.78 -23.49 18.76
CA MET A 231 2.05 -23.05 19.34
C MET A 231 3.20 -23.32 18.35
N GLY A 232 3.94 -22.28 17.98
CA GLY A 232 5.09 -22.36 17.08
C GLY A 232 5.36 -21.05 16.34
N ASN A 233 6.61 -20.83 15.93
CA ASN A 233 7.01 -19.64 15.19
C ASN A 233 6.83 -19.86 13.68
N SER A 234 6.52 -18.79 12.95
CA SER A 234 6.48 -18.82 11.48
C SER A 234 7.91 -18.80 10.92
N GLY A 235 8.13 -19.50 9.80
CA GLY A 235 9.40 -19.47 9.07
C GLY A 235 9.57 -18.18 8.27
N ASN A 236 10.77 -17.95 7.74
CA ASN A 236 11.07 -16.74 6.96
C ASN A 236 10.75 -16.92 5.47
N VAL A 237 10.55 -15.82 4.77
CA VAL A 237 10.44 -15.79 3.31
C VAL A 237 11.51 -14.86 2.74
N ALA A 238 12.23 -15.35 1.73
CA ALA A 238 13.19 -14.57 0.95
C ALA A 238 12.85 -14.63 -0.54
N VAL A 239 12.60 -13.48 -1.14
CA VAL A 239 12.28 -13.34 -2.57
C VAL A 239 13.35 -12.49 -3.24
N THR A 240 13.93 -13.01 -4.31
CA THR A 240 14.85 -12.29 -5.19
C THR A 240 14.31 -12.35 -6.62
N THR A 241 14.08 -11.19 -7.23
CA THR A 241 13.51 -11.09 -8.58
C THR A 241 14.02 -9.86 -9.33
N ASP A 242 13.72 -9.73 -10.62
CA ASP A 242 13.86 -8.44 -11.30
C ASP A 242 12.59 -7.61 -11.07
N ASN A 243 11.43 -8.26 -11.26
CA ASN A 243 10.11 -7.65 -11.09
C ASN A 243 9.18 -8.50 -10.20
N LEU A 244 8.48 -7.86 -9.27
CA LEU A 244 7.43 -8.46 -8.44
C LEU A 244 6.12 -7.69 -8.60
N THR A 245 5.06 -8.38 -9.02
CA THR A 245 3.69 -7.87 -9.03
C THR A 245 2.82 -8.65 -8.05
N VAL A 246 2.12 -7.94 -7.17
CA VAL A 246 1.14 -8.52 -6.23
C VAL A 246 -0.18 -7.75 -6.34
N SER A 247 -1.22 -8.42 -6.85
CA SER A 247 -2.49 -7.77 -7.18
C SER A 247 -3.74 -8.59 -6.82
N ASP A 248 -4.90 -7.91 -6.82
CA ASP A 248 -6.23 -8.53 -6.67
C ASP A 248 -6.42 -9.42 -5.43
N GLY A 249 -5.82 -9.04 -4.30
CA GLY A 249 -5.92 -9.75 -3.02
C GLY A 249 -4.82 -10.80 -2.79
N ALA A 250 -3.85 -10.92 -3.71
CA ALA A 250 -2.71 -11.81 -3.53
C ALA A 250 -1.74 -11.32 -2.43
N GLN A 251 -0.99 -12.24 -1.80
CA GLN A 251 -0.18 -11.92 -0.62
C GLN A 251 1.15 -12.68 -0.57
N ILE A 252 2.17 -12.06 0.04
CA ILE A 252 3.34 -12.76 0.57
C ILE A 252 3.34 -12.55 2.07
N SER A 253 3.22 -13.64 2.84
CA SER A 253 2.95 -13.54 4.27
C SER A 253 3.73 -14.56 5.10
N VAL A 254 4.50 -14.02 6.05
CA VAL A 254 5.15 -14.76 7.14
C VAL A 254 4.44 -14.51 8.47
N ALA A 255 3.18 -14.08 8.39
CA ALA A 255 2.38 -13.74 9.55
C ALA A 255 2.06 -14.98 10.40
N THR A 256 1.83 -14.80 11.70
CA THR A 256 1.38 -15.88 12.58
C THR A 256 -0.01 -15.57 13.13
N GLY A 257 -0.91 -16.54 12.99
CA GLY A 257 -2.18 -16.57 13.70
C GLY A 257 -2.10 -17.35 15.02
N GLY A 258 -0.97 -18.01 15.33
CA GLY A 258 -0.74 -18.78 16.55
C GLY A 258 -0.16 -17.95 17.70
N PHE A 259 0.27 -18.60 18.78
CA PHE A 259 0.92 -17.95 19.94
C PHE A 259 2.43 -17.68 19.75
N GLY A 260 3.03 -18.10 18.64
CA GLY A 260 4.46 -17.84 18.37
C GLY A 260 4.69 -16.52 17.64
N SER A 261 5.96 -16.19 17.39
CA SER A 261 6.37 -15.00 16.62
C SER A 261 6.28 -15.20 15.11
N ALA A 262 6.04 -14.11 14.38
CA ALA A 262 6.08 -14.10 12.92
C ALA A 262 7.55 -14.21 12.43
N GLY A 263 7.72 -14.75 11.22
CA GLY A 263 9.02 -14.82 10.56
C GLY A 263 9.40 -13.47 9.95
N ASN A 264 10.62 -13.35 9.43
CA ASN A 264 11.04 -12.19 8.66
C ASN A 264 10.73 -12.38 7.17
N LEU A 265 10.42 -11.27 6.50
CA LEU A 265 10.17 -11.22 5.06
C LEU A 265 11.21 -10.32 4.40
N GLN A 266 12.02 -10.91 3.52
CA GLN A 266 12.97 -10.18 2.68
C GLN A 266 12.51 -10.23 1.23
N VAL A 267 12.38 -9.06 0.60
CA VAL A 267 12.04 -8.92 -0.82
C VAL A 267 13.06 -8.02 -1.49
N THR A 268 13.82 -8.57 -2.43
CA THR A 268 14.79 -7.85 -3.24
C THR A 268 14.38 -7.96 -4.70
N ALA A 269 14.00 -6.85 -5.30
CA ALA A 269 13.80 -6.74 -6.74
C ALA A 269 14.91 -5.88 -7.34
N SER A 270 15.45 -6.20 -8.52
CA SER A 270 16.43 -5.28 -9.14
C SER A 270 15.77 -4.11 -9.86
N GLU A 271 14.53 -4.25 -10.32
CA GLU A 271 13.82 -3.23 -11.10
C GLU A 271 12.62 -2.67 -10.34
N SER A 272 11.61 -3.51 -10.05
CA SER A 272 10.37 -3.00 -9.46
C SER A 272 9.63 -3.98 -8.53
N ILE A 273 8.92 -3.39 -7.56
CA ILE A 273 7.91 -4.04 -6.75
C ILE A 273 6.63 -3.22 -6.88
N GLU A 274 5.59 -3.81 -7.45
CA GLU A 274 4.27 -3.20 -7.60
C GLU A 274 3.22 -3.97 -6.79
N LEU A 275 2.63 -3.28 -5.81
CA LEU A 275 1.55 -3.79 -4.98
C LEU A 275 0.28 -3.01 -5.32
N THR A 276 -0.76 -3.71 -5.78
CA THR A 276 -2.05 -3.10 -6.14
C THR A 276 -3.16 -3.77 -5.34
N GLY A 277 -3.81 -2.98 -4.49
CA GLY A 277 -4.96 -3.44 -3.70
C GLY A 277 -6.24 -3.32 -4.50
N ASN A 278 -7.18 -4.22 -4.27
CA ASN A 278 -8.58 -3.92 -4.50
C ASN A 278 -9.32 -4.58 -3.35
N LEU A 279 -10.02 -3.78 -2.54
CA LEU A 279 -10.80 -4.27 -1.42
C LEU A 279 -11.93 -5.15 -1.98
N ILE A 280 -11.67 -6.44 -2.12
CA ILE A 280 -12.65 -7.33 -2.73
C ILE A 280 -13.89 -7.38 -1.85
N ALA A 281 -15.02 -6.98 -2.45
CA ALA A 281 -16.37 -7.20 -1.96
C ALA A 281 -16.66 -8.69 -1.64
N GLU A 282 -15.76 -9.59 -2.06
CA GLU A 282 -15.81 -11.04 -1.84
C GLU A 282 -14.91 -11.56 -0.70
N GLY A 283 -14.24 -10.68 0.07
CA GLY A 283 -13.73 -11.00 1.41
C GLY A 283 -12.31 -11.58 1.53
N GLY A 284 -11.30 -11.02 0.87
CA GLY A 284 -9.93 -11.56 0.86
C GLY A 284 -8.79 -10.61 1.27
N GLY A 285 -9.08 -9.52 1.97
CA GLY A 285 -8.05 -8.60 2.47
C GLY A 285 -7.32 -7.83 1.38
N SER A 286 -6.42 -6.92 1.78
CA SER A 286 -5.58 -6.16 0.85
C SER A 286 -4.48 -7.04 0.24
N SER A 287 -4.11 -6.75 -1.00
CA SER A 287 -2.86 -7.25 -1.57
C SER A 287 -1.68 -6.71 -0.77
N GLY A 288 -0.61 -7.49 -0.60
CA GLY A 288 0.50 -6.98 0.18
C GLY A 288 1.59 -7.94 0.64
N LEU A 289 2.51 -7.36 1.40
CA LEU A 289 3.62 -8.02 2.07
C LEU A 289 3.39 -7.97 3.58
N PHE A 290 3.37 -9.12 4.25
CA PHE A 290 2.95 -9.22 5.64
C PHE A 290 3.93 -10.03 6.50
N SER A 291 4.33 -9.45 7.64
CA SER A 291 5.14 -10.08 8.69
C SER A 291 4.51 -9.94 10.08
N SER A 292 3.19 -9.79 10.11
CA SER A 292 2.38 -9.49 11.28
C SER A 292 2.17 -10.67 12.24
N ALA A 293 2.12 -10.42 13.54
CA ALA A 293 1.60 -11.39 14.52
C ALA A 293 0.19 -11.00 14.96
N VAL A 294 -0.81 -11.75 14.51
CA VAL A 294 -2.23 -11.33 14.56
C VAL A 294 -2.95 -11.89 15.80
N PHE A 295 -2.36 -12.85 16.52
CA PHE A 295 -2.98 -13.49 17.68
C PHE A 295 -2.00 -13.66 18.84
N GLY A 296 -2.53 -13.68 20.08
CA GLY A 296 -1.75 -13.98 21.28
C GLY A 296 -0.71 -12.91 21.63
N ASP A 297 0.40 -13.34 22.21
CA ASP A 297 1.53 -12.52 22.65
C ASP A 297 2.74 -12.58 21.69
N GLY A 298 2.57 -13.17 20.50
CA GLY A 298 3.61 -13.25 19.48
C GLY A 298 4.06 -11.88 18.99
N ASN A 299 5.36 -11.72 18.77
CA ASN A 299 5.92 -10.51 18.15
C ASN A 299 5.84 -10.59 16.61
N GLY A 300 5.62 -9.45 15.97
CA GLY A 300 5.75 -9.29 14.52
C GLY A 300 7.21 -9.47 14.08
N GLY A 301 7.40 -9.94 12.86
CA GLY A 301 8.73 -10.12 12.25
C GLY A 301 9.14 -8.88 11.45
N ASN A 302 10.40 -8.81 11.07
CA ASN A 302 10.91 -7.69 10.28
C ASN A 302 10.62 -7.87 8.79
N LEU A 303 10.49 -6.74 8.09
CA LEU A 303 10.25 -6.68 6.65
C LEU A 303 11.33 -5.81 6.00
N ASP A 304 12.15 -6.42 5.15
CA ASP A 304 13.23 -5.74 4.43
C ASP A 304 12.93 -5.72 2.92
N ILE A 305 12.80 -4.51 2.35
CA ILE A 305 12.55 -4.30 0.92
C ILE A 305 13.72 -3.56 0.28
N ALA A 306 14.23 -4.09 -0.84
CA ALA A 306 15.21 -3.43 -1.70
C ALA A 306 14.75 -3.49 -3.15
N THR A 307 14.66 -2.34 -3.84
CA THR A 307 14.23 -2.25 -5.25
C THR A 307 14.60 -0.91 -5.87
N ASP A 308 14.74 -0.79 -7.18
CA ASP A 308 14.85 0.54 -7.79
C ASP A 308 13.54 1.32 -7.65
N GLN A 309 12.40 0.66 -7.83
CA GLN A 309 11.07 1.27 -7.71
C GLN A 309 10.14 0.45 -6.82
N LEU A 310 9.53 1.10 -5.84
CA LEU A 310 8.43 0.56 -5.02
C LEU A 310 7.15 1.36 -5.27
N ILE A 311 6.10 0.69 -5.74
CA ILE A 311 4.77 1.26 -5.95
C ILE A 311 3.77 0.52 -5.07
N ILE A 312 3.04 1.27 -4.23
CA ILE A 312 1.96 0.76 -3.38
C ILE A 312 0.72 1.58 -3.69
N LYS A 313 -0.27 0.96 -4.35
CA LYS A 313 -1.48 1.67 -4.78
C LYS A 313 -2.78 0.94 -4.48
N ASP A 314 -3.88 1.67 -4.58
CA ASP A 314 -5.25 1.16 -4.54
C ASP A 314 -5.58 0.38 -3.24
N GLY A 315 -4.97 0.75 -2.11
CA GLY A 315 -5.22 0.11 -0.81
C GLY A 315 -4.35 -1.13 -0.54
N ALA A 316 -3.28 -1.31 -1.31
CA ALA A 316 -2.23 -2.29 -1.01
C ALA A 316 -1.47 -1.95 0.29
N THR A 317 -0.92 -2.98 0.93
CA THR A 317 -0.32 -2.84 2.27
C THR A 317 1.03 -3.54 2.37
N VAL A 318 1.99 -2.88 3.02
CA VAL A 318 3.21 -3.47 3.57
C VAL A 318 3.09 -3.42 5.08
N SER A 319 3.09 -4.55 5.78
CA SER A 319 2.86 -4.55 7.23
C SER A 319 3.73 -5.51 8.03
N ALA A 320 4.22 -4.99 9.15
CA ALA A 320 4.83 -5.73 10.26
C ALA A 320 4.03 -5.52 11.58
N SER A 321 2.76 -5.11 11.44
CA SER A 321 1.89 -4.73 12.55
C SER A 321 1.41 -5.92 13.38
N ASN A 322 0.91 -5.66 14.59
CA ASN A 322 0.19 -6.66 15.40
C ASN A 322 -1.30 -6.30 15.56
N PHE A 323 -1.89 -5.68 14.55
CA PHE A 323 -3.22 -5.07 14.67
C PHE A 323 -4.38 -6.05 14.53
N LEU A 324 -5.55 -5.61 15.00
CA LEU A 324 -6.81 -6.35 15.10
C LEU A 324 -7.16 -7.15 13.83
N SER A 325 -7.52 -8.42 14.03
CA SER A 325 -8.38 -9.12 13.08
C SER A 325 -9.62 -8.27 12.81
N SER A 326 -10.06 -8.17 11.56
CA SER A 326 -11.36 -7.59 11.19
C SER A 326 -12.55 -8.28 11.89
N ASN A 327 -12.31 -9.43 12.53
CA ASN A 327 -13.26 -10.13 13.38
C ASN A 327 -13.17 -9.65 14.84
N SER A 328 -14.18 -8.88 15.28
CA SER A 328 -14.28 -8.39 16.67
C SER A 328 -14.37 -9.49 17.74
N ALA A 329 -14.55 -10.76 17.37
CA ALA A 329 -14.50 -11.90 18.30
C ALA A 329 -13.06 -12.35 18.62
N VAL A 330 -12.07 -11.85 17.88
CA VAL A 330 -10.64 -12.16 18.07
C VAL A 330 -9.97 -10.93 18.72
N PRO A 331 -9.50 -11.03 19.98
CA PRO A 331 -8.73 -9.96 20.60
C PRO A 331 -7.45 -9.65 19.80
N PRO A 332 -7.00 -8.39 19.75
CA PRO A 332 -5.71 -8.04 19.16
C PRO A 332 -4.55 -8.79 19.82
N GLY A 333 -3.49 -9.02 19.04
CA GLY A 333 -2.20 -9.46 19.57
C GLY A 333 -1.62 -8.43 20.54
N THR A 334 -0.97 -8.90 21.61
CA THR A 334 -0.33 -8.03 22.62
C THR A 334 1.18 -7.94 22.48
N GLY A 335 1.79 -8.63 21.51
CA GLY A 335 3.23 -8.58 21.25
C GLY A 335 3.69 -7.27 20.59
N MET A 336 5.01 -7.10 20.45
CA MET A 336 5.65 -5.97 19.76
C MET A 336 5.49 -6.10 18.24
N ALA A 337 5.26 -4.99 17.54
CA ALA A 337 5.32 -4.98 16.08
C ALA A 337 6.76 -5.17 15.59
N GLY A 338 6.92 -5.67 14.37
CA GLY A 338 8.22 -5.79 13.72
C GLY A 338 8.66 -4.49 13.04
N ASN A 339 9.92 -4.44 12.60
CA ASN A 339 10.46 -3.27 11.89
C ASN A 339 10.30 -3.41 10.38
N ILE A 340 10.16 -2.28 9.68
CA ILE A 340 10.09 -2.22 8.22
C ILE A 340 11.27 -1.38 7.73
N ASN A 341 12.14 -1.96 6.91
CA ASN A 341 13.23 -1.22 6.24
C ASN A 341 12.99 -1.26 4.74
N ILE A 342 12.95 -0.08 4.12
CA ILE A 342 12.78 0.06 2.66
C ILE A 342 13.95 0.87 2.12
N ASN A 343 14.62 0.31 1.13
CA ASN A 343 15.64 0.98 0.35
C ASN A 343 15.23 0.95 -1.12
N ALA A 344 14.94 2.12 -1.68
CA ALA A 344 14.64 2.22 -3.10
C ALA A 344 15.24 3.46 -3.76
N GLN A 345 15.17 3.59 -5.09
CA GLN A 345 15.40 4.89 -5.72
C GLN A 345 14.12 5.74 -5.65
N THR A 346 12.96 5.11 -5.85
CA THR A 346 11.66 5.76 -5.75
C THR A 346 10.68 4.95 -4.90
N ILE A 347 9.93 5.63 -4.04
CA ILE A 347 8.81 5.07 -3.30
C ILE A 347 7.57 5.89 -3.63
N ALA A 348 6.56 5.26 -4.21
CA ALA A 348 5.27 5.88 -4.54
C ALA A 348 4.14 5.18 -3.77
N LEU A 349 3.44 5.94 -2.93
CA LEU A 349 2.21 5.49 -2.27
C LEU A 349 1.02 6.29 -2.81
N ASP A 350 0.03 5.60 -3.35
CA ASP A 350 -1.18 6.20 -3.89
C ASP A 350 -2.41 5.51 -3.31
N GLY A 351 -3.04 6.13 -2.32
CA GLY A 351 -4.29 5.61 -1.76
C GLY A 351 -5.49 5.86 -2.67
N VAL A 352 -6.67 5.39 -2.25
CA VAL A 352 -7.94 5.81 -2.87
C VAL A 352 -8.56 6.94 -2.05
N ASP A 353 -8.62 6.73 -0.74
CA ASP A 353 -9.06 7.68 0.27
C ASP A 353 -8.50 7.26 1.65
N ALA A 354 -8.93 7.94 2.73
CA ALA A 354 -8.47 7.64 4.07
C ALA A 354 -8.96 6.28 4.61
N ASP A 355 -10.04 5.73 4.06
CA ASP A 355 -10.62 4.44 4.47
C ASP A 355 -10.00 3.27 3.67
N THR A 356 -9.53 3.54 2.46
CA THR A 356 -8.84 2.61 1.56
C THR A 356 -7.43 3.14 1.26
N ALA A 357 -6.65 3.31 2.32
CA ALA A 357 -5.30 3.84 2.23
C ALA A 357 -4.31 2.78 1.75
N SER A 358 -3.45 3.16 0.81
CA SER A 358 -2.21 2.43 0.54
C SER A 358 -1.25 2.68 1.71
N SER A 359 -0.70 1.61 2.31
CA SER A 359 -0.08 1.74 3.63
C SER A 359 1.25 1.00 3.82
N ILE A 360 2.14 1.62 4.61
CA ILE A 360 3.29 0.99 5.27
C ILE A 360 3.04 1.04 6.77
N ASN A 361 2.85 -0.12 7.40
CA ASN A 361 2.25 -0.20 8.72
C ASN A 361 3.01 -1.12 9.69
N ALA A 362 3.65 -0.51 10.70
CA ALA A 362 4.28 -1.15 11.85
C ALA A 362 3.56 -0.84 13.17
N ALA A 363 2.27 -0.52 13.11
CA ALA A 363 1.45 -0.18 14.27
C ALA A 363 1.16 -1.41 15.16
N THR A 364 0.79 -1.18 16.41
CA THR A 364 0.42 -2.25 17.35
C THR A 364 -0.79 -1.92 18.19
N PHE A 365 -1.35 -2.95 18.82
CA PHE A 365 -2.26 -2.77 19.93
C PHE A 365 -1.49 -2.48 21.22
N ALA A 366 -0.85 -3.45 21.87
CA ALA A 366 -0.33 -3.24 23.23
C ALA A 366 1.19 -3.36 23.41
N GLY A 367 1.94 -3.97 22.50
CA GLY A 367 3.35 -4.34 22.76
C GLY A 367 4.40 -3.24 22.53
N GLY A 368 4.02 -2.12 21.93
CA GLY A 368 4.94 -1.09 21.41
C GLY A 368 5.07 -1.12 19.88
N GLY A 369 5.08 0.06 19.25
CA GLY A 369 5.15 0.21 17.79
C GLY A 369 6.51 -0.16 17.23
N GLY A 370 6.53 -0.64 15.98
CA GLY A 370 7.75 -0.99 15.26
C GLY A 370 8.44 0.23 14.64
N ASN A 371 9.70 0.08 14.22
CA ASN A 371 10.41 1.14 13.52
C ASN A 371 10.23 1.01 12.01
N ILE A 372 9.98 2.12 11.32
CA ILE A 372 9.92 2.21 9.87
C ILE A 372 11.08 3.07 9.40
N VAL A 373 11.91 2.54 8.51
CA VAL A 373 13.02 3.26 7.89
C VAL A 373 12.80 3.29 6.37
N LEU A 374 12.66 4.49 5.81
CA LEU A 374 12.50 4.71 4.38
C LEU A 374 13.75 5.44 3.84
N ASN A 375 14.48 4.78 2.95
CA ASN A 375 15.61 5.39 2.22
C ASN A 375 15.26 5.43 0.74
N SER A 376 15.23 6.62 0.16
CA SER A 376 14.90 6.83 -1.25
C SER A 376 15.65 8.02 -1.85
N GLN A 377 15.62 8.21 -3.16
CA GLN A 377 15.89 9.53 -3.75
C GLN A 377 14.62 10.37 -3.75
N THR A 378 13.46 9.75 -4.02
CA THR A 378 12.17 10.43 -4.03
C THR A 378 11.12 9.59 -3.33
N ILE A 379 10.33 10.23 -2.46
CA ILE A 379 9.14 9.64 -1.85
C ILE A 379 7.94 10.53 -2.18
N THR A 380 6.91 9.92 -2.75
CA THR A 380 5.62 10.57 -3.00
C THR A 380 4.53 9.77 -2.31
N ALA A 381 3.75 10.39 -1.44
CA ALA A 381 2.57 9.81 -0.83
C ALA A 381 1.36 10.71 -1.07
N THR A 382 0.29 10.14 -1.62
CA THR A 382 -0.92 10.90 -1.99
C THR A 382 -2.21 10.13 -1.71
N ASN A 383 -3.34 10.82 -1.84
CA ASN A 383 -4.69 10.29 -1.79
C ASN A 383 -4.98 9.44 -0.54
N GLY A 384 -4.62 9.97 0.63
CA GLY A 384 -4.83 9.30 1.91
C GLY A 384 -3.83 8.19 2.23
N ALA A 385 -2.73 8.06 1.48
CA ALA A 385 -1.65 7.11 1.78
C ALA A 385 -1.10 7.28 3.22
N GLN A 386 -0.72 6.17 3.84
CA GLN A 386 -0.33 6.14 5.26
C GLN A 386 1.01 5.45 5.51
N VAL A 387 1.86 6.08 6.32
CA VAL A 387 3.03 5.44 6.95
C VAL A 387 2.84 5.54 8.46
N THR A 388 2.61 4.41 9.12
CA THR A 388 2.18 4.40 10.53
C THR A 388 2.99 3.45 11.41
N ALA A 389 3.47 3.98 12.53
CA ALA A 389 4.08 3.27 13.65
C ALA A 389 3.26 3.45 14.94
N ASP A 390 1.95 3.67 14.82
CA ASP A 390 1.06 4.03 15.92
C ASP A 390 0.91 2.91 16.97
N THR A 391 0.51 3.27 18.19
CA THR A 391 0.14 2.30 19.24
C THR A 391 -1.21 2.63 19.87
N SER A 392 -2.07 1.61 20.04
CA SER A 392 -3.44 1.81 20.57
C SER A 392 -3.67 1.30 22.00
N GLY A 393 -2.61 0.83 22.66
CA GLY A 393 -2.63 0.16 23.96
C GLY A 393 -1.51 0.67 24.86
N ALA A 394 -1.01 -0.19 25.76
CA ALA A 394 -0.11 0.26 26.81
C ALA A 394 1.34 0.56 26.35
N GLY A 395 1.74 0.02 25.20
CA GLY A 395 3.07 0.25 24.64
C GLY A 395 3.24 1.65 24.04
N ASN A 396 4.49 2.09 23.88
CA ASN A 396 4.81 3.37 23.26
C ASN A 396 4.70 3.29 21.73
N GLY A 397 4.43 4.42 21.07
CA GLY A 397 4.54 4.55 19.62
C GLY A 397 5.93 4.18 19.11
N GLY A 398 6.01 3.69 17.88
CA GLY A 398 7.26 3.28 17.24
C GLY A 398 8.08 4.47 16.73
N SER A 399 8.97 4.25 15.77
CA SER A 399 9.65 5.37 15.11
C SER A 399 9.53 5.33 13.61
N ILE A 400 9.52 6.51 12.99
CA ILE A 400 9.57 6.66 11.55
C ILE A 400 10.83 7.46 11.22
N GLN A 401 11.72 6.86 10.45
CA GLN A 401 12.89 7.52 9.89
C GLN A 401 12.79 7.60 8.37
N VAL A 402 13.00 8.78 7.81
CA VAL A 402 12.97 9.03 6.37
C VAL A 402 14.25 9.72 5.95
N ASN A 403 14.94 9.16 4.95
CA ASN A 403 16.09 9.77 4.29
C ASN A 403 15.80 9.83 2.79
N THR A 404 15.66 11.03 2.24
CA THR A 404 15.35 11.22 0.82
C THR A 404 15.92 12.50 0.24
N ASP A 405 16.01 12.63 -1.07
CA ASP A 405 16.35 13.91 -1.70
C ASP A 405 15.11 14.80 -1.74
N ASN A 406 13.96 14.21 -2.10
CA ASN A 406 12.68 14.89 -2.20
C ASN A 406 11.56 14.11 -1.49
N LEU A 407 10.72 14.81 -0.72
CA LEU A 407 9.55 14.24 -0.03
C LEU A 407 8.28 15.04 -0.37
N ASN A 408 7.30 14.39 -0.97
CA ASN A 408 6.03 15.00 -1.33
C ASN A 408 4.87 14.26 -0.67
N LEU A 409 4.22 14.89 0.31
CA LEU A 409 3.01 14.41 0.94
C LEU A 409 1.84 15.29 0.48
N SER A 410 0.81 14.70 -0.12
CA SER A 410 -0.35 15.45 -0.59
C SER A 410 -1.67 14.74 -0.32
N ASN A 411 -2.78 15.49 -0.42
CA ASN A 411 -4.14 14.96 -0.42
C ASN A 411 -4.40 14.03 0.77
N ARG A 412 -4.20 14.53 1.99
CA ARG A 412 -4.41 13.81 3.26
C ARG A 412 -3.46 12.62 3.50
N ALA A 413 -2.33 12.53 2.79
CA ALA A 413 -1.28 11.59 3.14
C ALA A 413 -0.77 11.83 4.57
N SER A 414 -0.47 10.76 5.31
CA SER A 414 -0.16 10.84 6.74
C SER A 414 1.03 9.97 7.14
N PHE A 415 2.01 10.57 7.81
CA PHE A 415 3.12 9.88 8.49
C PHE A 415 2.91 10.01 10.00
N SER A 416 2.62 8.91 10.69
CA SER A 416 2.20 8.95 12.10
C SER A 416 2.93 7.96 13.00
N SER A 417 3.38 8.46 14.15
CA SER A 417 3.87 7.64 15.27
C SER A 417 3.18 8.06 16.58
N SER A 418 1.86 7.96 16.57
CA SER A 418 0.97 8.45 17.62
C SER A 418 0.55 7.34 18.59
N THR A 419 -0.01 7.73 19.73
CA THR A 419 -0.56 6.83 20.75
C THR A 419 -2.01 7.20 21.11
N THR A 420 -2.83 6.20 21.43
CA THR A 420 -4.24 6.43 21.86
C THR A 420 -4.57 5.92 23.26
N ALA A 421 -3.62 5.28 23.96
CA ALA A 421 -3.81 4.75 25.30
C ALA A 421 -2.70 5.21 26.26
N THR A 422 -2.09 4.33 27.07
CA THR A 422 -1.23 4.77 28.17
C THR A 422 0.25 4.92 27.82
N GLY A 423 0.71 4.36 26.69
CA GLY A 423 2.09 4.55 26.26
C GLY A 423 2.29 5.91 25.60
N ASP A 424 3.54 6.38 25.59
CA ASP A 424 3.92 7.67 25.01
C ASP A 424 3.93 7.62 23.47
N GLY A 425 3.78 8.78 22.83
CA GLY A 425 3.94 8.93 21.39
C GLY A 425 5.36 8.60 20.94
N GLY A 426 5.50 8.13 19.72
CA GLY A 426 6.77 7.72 19.15
C GLY A 426 7.55 8.87 18.53
N SER A 427 8.68 8.57 17.89
CA SER A 427 9.55 9.59 17.28
C SER A 427 9.48 9.59 15.76
N ILE A 428 9.47 10.76 15.14
CA ILE A 428 9.57 10.91 13.69
C ILE A 428 10.81 11.73 13.36
N ALA A 429 11.71 11.18 12.53
CA ALA A 429 12.91 11.84 12.05
C ALA A 429 12.92 11.86 10.51
N ILE A 430 12.87 13.03 9.91
CA ILE A 430 12.84 13.20 8.45
C ILE A 430 14.05 14.02 8.02
N ALA A 431 14.92 13.43 7.20
CA ALA A 431 16.02 14.11 6.54
C ALA A 431 15.75 14.15 5.04
N VAL A 432 15.56 15.36 4.51
CA VAL A 432 15.33 15.64 3.10
C VAL A 432 16.49 16.49 2.59
N GLN A 433 17.11 16.15 1.47
CA GLN A 433 18.24 16.95 0.98
C GLN A 433 17.80 18.22 0.25
N GLU A 434 16.67 18.19 -0.45
CA GLU A 434 16.18 19.31 -1.26
C GLU A 434 14.84 19.82 -0.71
N GLU A 435 13.72 19.29 -1.20
CA GLU A 435 12.40 19.84 -0.92
C GLU A 435 11.48 18.86 -0.18
N PHE A 436 10.92 19.32 0.93
CA PHE A 436 9.83 18.67 1.65
C PHE A 436 8.54 19.49 1.50
N ASN A 437 7.56 18.94 0.78
CA ASN A 437 6.23 19.51 0.59
C ASN A 437 5.16 18.73 1.38
N LEU A 438 4.35 19.45 2.17
CA LEU A 438 3.12 18.94 2.79
C LEU A 438 1.93 19.75 2.28
N ASN A 439 1.16 19.18 1.36
CA ASN A 439 0.09 19.88 0.65
C ASN A 439 -1.30 19.26 0.92
N ASN A 440 -2.37 20.03 0.80
CA ASN A 440 -3.76 19.57 0.79
C ASN A 440 -4.08 18.62 1.97
N GLN A 441 -3.94 19.11 3.20
CA GLN A 441 -4.23 18.38 4.44
C GLN A 441 -3.29 17.20 4.74
N ALA A 442 -2.12 17.14 4.11
CA ALA A 442 -1.09 16.17 4.47
C ALA A 442 -0.55 16.42 5.90
N GLN A 443 -0.17 15.34 6.58
CA GLN A 443 0.20 15.39 7.99
C GLN A 443 1.47 14.59 8.33
N VAL A 444 2.27 15.14 9.23
CA VAL A 444 3.26 14.42 10.04
C VAL A 444 2.86 14.53 11.51
N SER A 445 2.69 13.41 12.22
CA SER A 445 2.18 13.46 13.60
C SER A 445 2.78 12.45 14.57
N ALA A 446 3.15 12.93 15.76
CA ALA A 446 3.53 12.12 16.90
C ALA A 446 2.59 12.42 18.10
N ASN A 447 1.29 12.36 17.87
CA ASN A 447 0.29 12.81 18.84
C ASN A 447 0.07 11.79 19.96
N SER A 448 -0.47 12.25 21.09
CA SER A 448 -1.05 11.38 22.12
C SER A 448 -2.49 11.77 22.41
N THR A 449 -3.43 10.84 22.23
CA THR A 449 -4.84 11.04 22.60
C THR A 449 -5.22 10.34 23.90
N GLY A 450 -4.33 9.51 24.45
CA GLY A 450 -4.52 8.79 25.70
C GLY A 450 -3.81 9.46 26.89
N LEU A 451 -3.28 8.64 27.81
CA LEU A 451 -2.59 9.07 29.03
C LEU A 451 -1.06 9.13 28.88
N GLY A 452 -0.49 8.82 27.71
CA GLY A 452 0.94 9.01 27.43
C GLY A 452 1.25 10.44 26.97
N GLN A 453 2.51 10.86 27.01
CA GLN A 453 2.98 12.12 26.41
C GLN A 453 2.97 12.04 24.89
N ALA A 454 2.87 13.18 24.21
CA ALA A 454 3.10 13.21 22.77
C ALA A 454 4.59 12.98 22.47
N GLY A 455 4.88 12.48 21.28
CA GLY A 455 6.23 12.13 20.86
C GLY A 455 6.93 13.26 20.11
N ASN A 456 8.19 13.03 19.72
CA ASN A 456 9.04 14.08 19.16
C ASN A 456 9.12 14.00 17.63
N ILE A 457 9.22 15.15 16.99
CA ILE A 457 9.39 15.26 15.53
C ILE A 457 10.65 16.08 15.24
N ALA A 458 11.60 15.50 14.51
CA ALA A 458 12.78 16.19 14.01
C ALA A 458 12.77 16.19 12.47
N ILE A 459 12.88 17.37 11.86
CA ILE A 459 12.89 17.51 10.40
C ILE A 459 14.10 18.34 9.99
N ALA A 460 14.90 17.80 9.07
CA ALA A 460 16.00 18.50 8.42
C ALA A 460 15.73 18.57 6.90
N SER A 461 15.74 19.77 6.32
CA SER A 461 15.51 19.96 4.88
C SER A 461 16.02 21.30 4.36
N ASP A 462 16.54 21.39 3.13
CA ASP A 462 16.86 22.70 2.54
C ASP A 462 15.61 23.59 2.48
N THR A 463 14.50 23.05 1.98
CA THR A 463 13.22 23.78 1.93
C THR A 463 12.06 22.95 2.49
N LEU A 464 11.35 23.51 3.46
CA LEU A 464 10.11 22.95 4.00
C LEU A 464 8.92 23.85 3.63
N LYS A 465 7.94 23.29 2.90
CA LYS A 465 6.72 23.98 2.47
C LYS A 465 5.49 23.26 3.01
N LEU A 466 4.65 24.00 3.70
CA LEU A 466 3.33 23.56 4.12
C LEU A 466 2.28 24.42 3.41
N ASP A 467 1.35 23.78 2.71
CA ASP A 467 0.17 24.41 2.09
C ASP A 467 -1.07 23.61 2.48
N GLU A 468 -1.86 24.13 3.43
CA GLU A 468 -2.86 23.35 4.17
C GLU A 468 -2.23 22.12 4.89
N GLY A 469 -0.91 22.16 5.17
CA GLY A 469 -0.13 21.08 5.75
C GLY A 469 -0.05 21.14 7.29
N ARG A 470 0.19 20.00 7.94
CA ARG A 470 0.22 19.92 9.42
C ARG A 470 1.39 19.10 9.96
N ILE A 471 2.13 19.65 10.90
CA ILE A 471 3.15 18.95 11.70
C ILE A 471 2.74 19.05 13.18
N THR A 472 2.45 17.93 13.83
CA THR A 472 1.82 17.95 15.17
C THR A 472 2.39 16.92 16.14
N ALA A 473 2.80 17.38 17.33
CA ALA A 473 3.18 16.58 18.50
C ALA A 473 2.30 16.95 19.70
N THR A 474 0.99 16.88 19.52
CA THR A 474 -0.03 17.34 20.47
C THR A 474 -0.49 16.22 21.40
N SER A 475 -0.65 16.54 22.69
CA SER A 475 -1.23 15.62 23.70
C SER A 475 -2.61 16.08 24.18
N THR A 476 -3.51 15.14 24.47
CA THR A 476 -4.79 15.47 25.10
C THR A 476 -4.68 15.62 26.61
N GLN A 477 -4.00 14.70 27.32
CA GLN A 477 -4.12 14.55 28.78
C GLN A 477 -2.82 14.59 29.58
N THR A 478 -1.66 14.79 28.97
CA THR A 478 -0.39 14.81 29.70
C THR A 478 0.40 16.05 29.35
N GLY A 479 1.32 15.99 28.39
CA GLY A 479 2.14 17.10 27.90
C GLY A 479 2.46 16.91 26.42
N GLY A 480 2.67 18.04 25.74
CA GLY A 480 3.13 18.11 24.37
C GLY A 480 4.50 17.50 24.16
N GLY A 481 4.78 17.03 22.95
CA GLY A 481 6.11 16.59 22.53
C GLY A 481 6.94 17.77 22.02
N ASP A 482 8.15 17.49 21.54
CA ASP A 482 9.03 18.52 20.97
C ASP A 482 9.05 18.44 19.43
N ILE A 483 9.15 19.60 18.77
CA ILE A 483 9.35 19.70 17.32
C ILE A 483 10.65 20.48 17.05
N ASP A 484 11.62 19.82 16.43
CA ASP A 484 12.90 20.41 16.02
C ASP A 484 12.96 20.50 14.49
N LEU A 485 13.12 21.71 13.95
CA LEU A 485 13.21 21.97 12.51
C LEU A 485 14.55 22.59 12.17
N VAL A 486 15.32 21.94 11.30
CA VAL A 486 16.58 22.44 10.75
C VAL A 486 16.40 22.66 9.25
N THR A 487 16.23 23.91 8.82
CA THR A 487 15.93 24.18 7.40
C THR A 487 16.48 25.50 6.91
N ASP A 488 16.81 25.62 5.62
CA ASP A 488 17.24 26.91 5.07
C ASP A 488 16.05 27.84 4.80
N SER A 489 14.92 27.30 4.35
CA SER A 489 13.69 28.07 4.08
C SER A 489 12.44 27.35 4.55
N LEU A 490 11.61 28.05 5.34
CA LEU A 490 10.33 27.54 5.82
C LEU A 490 9.18 28.42 5.30
N PHE A 491 8.23 27.80 4.62
CA PHE A 491 7.02 28.44 4.12
C PHE A 491 5.78 27.76 4.72
N LEU A 492 4.91 28.56 5.34
CA LEU A 492 3.60 28.13 5.79
C LEU A 492 2.53 28.96 5.06
N ASP A 493 1.67 28.30 4.32
CA ASP A 493 0.58 28.91 3.58
C ASP A 493 -0.76 28.22 3.87
N ASN A 494 -1.86 28.95 3.67
CA ASN A 494 -3.24 28.46 3.72
C ASN A 494 -3.59 27.62 4.97
N ASN A 495 -3.64 28.26 6.15
CA ASN A 495 -3.96 27.63 7.44
C ASN A 495 -3.04 26.45 7.81
N SER A 496 -1.78 26.49 7.37
CA SER A 496 -0.79 25.49 7.76
C SER A 496 -0.46 25.58 9.25
N LEU A 497 -0.12 24.43 9.87
CA LEU A 497 0.09 24.34 11.32
C LEU A 497 1.33 23.54 11.70
N ILE A 498 2.15 24.13 12.57
CA ILE A 498 3.18 23.44 13.35
C ILE A 498 2.79 23.54 14.83
N SER A 499 2.60 22.41 15.55
CA SER A 499 2.07 22.47 16.92
C SER A 499 2.49 21.35 17.89
N THR A 500 2.85 21.73 19.12
CA THR A 500 3.20 20.84 20.24
C THR A 500 2.19 20.87 21.40
N SER A 501 0.94 21.28 21.17
CA SER A 501 0.02 21.70 22.25
C SER A 501 -0.42 20.61 23.26
N VAL A 502 -1.01 21.04 24.39
CA VAL A 502 -1.77 20.18 25.32
C VAL A 502 -3.20 20.69 25.55
N LEU A 503 -4.20 19.80 25.43
CA LEU A 503 -5.62 20.21 25.38
C LEU A 503 -6.38 20.19 26.72
N ASP A 504 -6.14 19.21 27.59
CA ASP A 504 -6.97 18.98 28.80
C ASP A 504 -6.14 18.45 29.99
N SER A 505 -4.95 19.02 30.21
CA SER A 505 -4.03 18.59 31.28
C SER A 505 -3.13 19.71 31.80
N THR A 506 -2.56 19.47 32.99
CA THR A 506 -1.57 20.31 33.67
C THR A 506 -0.13 20.11 33.18
N GLY A 507 0.17 19.19 32.26
CA GLY A 507 1.50 19.13 31.66
C GLY A 507 1.72 20.26 30.67
N GLY A 508 2.97 20.44 30.22
CA GLY A 508 3.36 21.59 29.40
C GLY A 508 2.97 21.47 27.93
N GLY A 509 2.91 22.60 27.22
CA GLY A 509 2.62 22.70 25.78
C GLY A 509 3.74 22.28 24.81
N GLY A 510 4.73 21.50 25.26
CA GLY A 510 5.90 21.04 24.48
C GLY A 510 6.82 22.18 24.01
N ASN A 511 7.90 21.89 23.28
CA ASN A 511 8.78 22.95 22.75
C ASN A 511 8.93 22.85 21.23
N ILE A 512 9.10 24.01 20.59
CA ILE A 512 9.38 24.11 19.16
C ILE A 512 10.73 24.83 19.01
N LEU A 513 11.71 24.16 18.41
CA LEU A 513 12.97 24.76 18.01
C LEU A 513 13.02 24.83 16.47
N ILE A 514 13.27 26.03 15.95
CA ILE A 514 13.50 26.24 14.52
C ILE A 514 14.90 26.81 14.36
N GLU A 515 15.83 25.97 13.92
CA GLU A 515 17.16 26.36 13.48
C GLU A 515 17.13 26.61 11.97
N ASN A 516 16.79 27.84 11.60
CA ASN A 516 16.68 28.26 10.22
C ASN A 516 17.88 29.13 9.80
N SER A 517 18.47 28.83 8.65
CA SER A 517 19.62 29.58 8.15
C SER A 517 19.21 30.77 7.28
N GLY A 518 17.98 30.84 6.77
CA GLY A 518 17.49 31.84 5.82
C GLY A 518 16.25 32.58 6.33
N PHE A 519 15.08 32.30 5.77
CA PHE A 519 13.84 33.01 6.10
C PHE A 519 12.65 32.09 6.38
N ILE A 520 11.74 32.61 7.21
CA ILE A 520 10.46 31.99 7.54
C ILE A 520 9.33 32.89 7.05
N ILE A 521 8.41 32.35 6.26
CA ILE A 521 7.24 33.07 5.74
C ILE A 521 5.97 32.34 6.20
N GLY A 522 5.08 33.07 6.87
CA GLY A 522 3.76 32.60 7.28
C GLY A 522 2.65 33.47 6.68
N GLU A 523 1.81 32.89 5.85
CA GLU A 523 0.71 33.58 5.15
C GLU A 523 -0.62 32.84 5.32
N ASN A 524 -1.72 33.58 5.10
CA ASN A 524 -3.08 33.08 4.99
C ASN A 524 -3.55 32.27 6.21
N GLY A 525 -3.35 32.81 7.41
CA GLY A 525 -3.87 32.23 8.66
C GLY A 525 -3.04 31.06 9.20
N SER A 526 -1.76 30.98 8.83
CA SER A 526 -0.86 29.91 9.26
C SER A 526 -0.35 30.10 10.68
N ALA A 527 0.01 29.02 11.39
CA ALA A 527 0.37 29.10 12.80
C ALA A 527 1.53 28.19 13.24
N ILE A 528 2.33 28.70 14.17
CA ILE A 528 3.33 27.95 14.95
C ILE A 528 2.92 28.03 16.44
N ARG A 529 2.61 26.89 17.06
CA ARG A 529 1.88 26.86 18.33
C ARG A 529 2.42 25.88 19.37
N ALA A 530 2.78 26.37 20.54
CA ALA A 530 3.17 25.57 21.71
C ALA A 530 2.22 25.84 22.90
N ASP A 531 0.92 25.91 22.64
CA ASP A 531 -0.07 26.32 23.65
C ASP A 531 -0.44 25.22 24.66
N ALA A 532 -0.93 25.66 25.81
CA ALA A 532 -1.54 24.81 26.83
C ALA A 532 -2.90 25.35 27.31
N VAL A 533 -3.73 24.47 27.88
CA VAL A 533 -5.00 24.89 28.53
C VAL A 533 -4.84 25.02 30.03
N PHE A 534 -4.49 23.94 30.73
CA PHE A 534 -4.38 23.95 32.20
C PHE A 534 -2.95 23.98 32.72
N GLY A 535 -1.99 23.43 31.97
CA GLY A 535 -0.56 23.51 32.28
C GLY A 535 0.09 24.77 31.73
N ASP A 536 1.40 24.90 31.92
CA ASP A 536 2.16 26.02 31.38
C ASP A 536 2.31 25.89 29.86
N GLY A 537 2.32 27.04 29.18
CA GLY A 537 2.65 27.12 27.76
C GLY A 537 4.08 26.63 27.49
N GLY A 538 4.31 26.20 26.26
CA GLY A 538 5.59 25.69 25.79
C GLY A 538 6.65 26.75 25.52
N ASN A 539 7.82 26.37 25.00
CA ASN A 539 8.79 27.36 24.50
C ASN A 539 8.94 27.24 22.99
N ILE A 540 8.92 28.39 22.31
CA ILE A 540 9.20 28.49 20.88
C ILE A 540 10.49 29.28 20.72
N GLN A 541 11.53 28.65 20.22
CA GLN A 541 12.80 29.29 19.88
C GLN A 541 12.99 29.28 18.37
N ILE A 542 13.20 30.45 17.78
CA ILE A 542 13.42 30.62 16.34
C ILE A 542 14.75 31.32 16.11
N ASN A 543 15.64 30.70 15.37
CA ASN A 543 16.86 31.30 14.86
C ASN A 543 16.70 31.42 13.34
N ALA A 544 16.75 32.63 12.77
CA ALA A 544 16.58 32.87 11.32
C ALA A 544 17.31 34.15 10.87
N GLN A 545 17.48 34.40 9.57
CA GLN A 545 17.88 35.74 9.08
C GLN A 545 16.69 36.69 8.94
N GLY A 546 15.50 36.16 8.66
CA GLY A 546 14.28 36.95 8.53
C GLY A 546 13.01 36.16 8.84
N ILE A 547 12.00 36.84 9.37
CA ILE A 547 10.67 36.29 9.64
C ILE A 547 9.60 37.24 9.13
N PHE A 548 8.67 36.73 8.34
CA PHE A 548 7.59 37.51 7.71
C PHE A 548 6.27 36.78 7.91
N PHE A 549 5.39 37.36 8.74
CA PHE A 549 4.05 36.84 8.98
C PHE A 549 3.03 37.92 8.60
N ASP A 550 1.94 37.52 7.95
CA ASP A 550 0.79 38.41 7.74
C ASP A 550 0.04 38.66 9.06
N LEU A 551 -1.03 39.48 9.01
CA LEU A 551 -1.78 39.85 10.22
C LEU A 551 -2.68 38.73 10.75
N ASP A 552 -2.97 37.72 9.92
CA ASP A 552 -3.87 36.63 10.25
C ASP A 552 -3.10 35.38 10.73
N SER A 553 -1.78 35.35 10.54
CA SER A 553 -0.88 34.28 10.97
C SER A 553 -0.28 34.54 12.35
N GLU A 554 0.02 33.48 13.11
CA GLU A 554 0.37 33.59 14.54
C GLU A 554 1.55 32.70 14.96
N ILE A 555 2.34 33.19 15.92
CA ILE A 555 3.32 32.40 16.68
C ILE A 555 2.96 32.56 18.17
N THR A 556 2.57 31.47 18.82
CA THR A 556 2.03 31.53 20.19
C THR A 556 2.42 30.33 21.05
N ALA A 557 2.72 30.62 22.32
CA ALA A 557 3.05 29.63 23.34
C ALA A 557 2.22 29.89 24.62
N SER A 558 0.97 30.30 24.43
CA SER A 558 0.10 30.79 25.49
C SER A 558 -0.46 29.68 26.39
N SER A 559 -0.89 30.05 27.60
CA SER A 559 -1.70 29.19 28.44
C SER A 559 -2.96 29.89 28.94
N LYS A 560 -4.09 29.16 28.95
CA LYS A 560 -5.36 29.71 29.45
C LYS A 560 -5.39 29.83 30.98
N PHE A 561 -4.89 28.84 31.69
CA PHE A 561 -4.93 28.77 33.16
C PHE A 561 -3.56 28.57 33.82
N GLY A 562 -2.54 28.20 33.05
CA GLY A 562 -1.15 28.14 33.49
C GLY A 562 -0.41 29.45 33.20
N VAL A 563 0.93 29.38 33.23
CA VAL A 563 1.79 30.48 32.83
C VAL A 563 2.02 30.44 31.32
N ASP A 564 1.98 31.59 30.66
CA ASP A 564 2.37 31.69 29.25
C ASP A 564 3.84 31.27 29.08
N GLY A 565 4.09 30.55 28.01
CA GLY A 565 5.41 30.15 27.56
C GLY A 565 6.23 31.28 26.95
N ILE A 566 7.45 30.96 26.52
CA ILE A 566 8.38 31.94 25.94
C ILE A 566 8.42 31.77 24.41
N VAL A 567 8.25 32.87 23.69
CA VAL A 567 8.58 32.96 22.26
C VAL A 567 9.84 33.81 22.11
N GLU A 568 10.95 33.16 21.77
CA GLU A 568 12.25 33.80 21.55
C GLU A 568 12.61 33.75 20.07
N ILE A 569 12.81 34.93 19.46
CA ILE A 569 13.19 35.06 18.05
C ILE A 569 14.55 35.74 17.98
N ASN A 570 15.55 34.98 17.54
CA ASN A 570 16.91 35.43 17.31
C ASN A 570 17.12 35.62 15.81
N LEU A 571 17.28 36.87 15.40
CA LEU A 571 17.63 37.19 14.02
C LEU A 571 19.14 37.28 13.88
N SER A 572 19.74 36.40 13.07
CA SER A 572 21.14 36.52 12.69
C SER A 572 21.28 37.69 11.73
N GLU A 573 21.71 38.84 12.25
CA GLU A 573 22.23 39.92 11.41
C GLU A 573 23.50 39.39 10.75
N SER A 574 23.44 39.08 9.45
CA SER A 574 24.66 38.98 8.67
C SER A 574 25.32 40.34 8.75
N ASP A 575 26.40 40.41 9.53
CA ASP A 575 27.27 41.56 9.77
C ASP A 575 28.05 41.95 8.49
N GLU A 576 27.43 41.80 7.30
CA GLU A 576 27.81 42.59 6.15
C GLU A 576 27.52 44.03 6.52
N LYS A 577 28.55 44.74 6.97
CA LYS A 577 28.63 46.19 6.95
C LYS A 577 28.10 46.66 5.59
N LEU A 578 26.81 46.95 5.53
CA LEU A 578 26.22 47.81 4.53
C LEU A 578 26.99 49.11 4.70
N GLY A 579 27.99 49.29 3.84
CA GLY A 579 28.82 50.48 3.80
C GLY A 579 27.86 51.67 3.84
N THR A 580 28.13 52.59 4.75
CA THR A 580 27.28 53.72 5.10
C THR A 580 26.78 54.42 3.83
N VAL A 581 25.63 54.02 3.32
CA VAL A 581 24.96 54.75 2.25
C VAL A 581 24.28 55.90 2.97
N TYR A 582 24.92 57.06 2.92
CA TYR A 582 24.27 58.32 3.22
C TYR A 582 23.01 58.40 2.35
N PHE A 583 21.83 58.27 2.96
CA PHE A 583 20.63 58.81 2.37
C PHE A 583 20.84 60.32 2.22
N PRO A 584 20.78 60.89 1.01
CA PRO A 584 20.81 62.33 0.87
C PRO A 584 19.52 62.89 1.46
N ASP A 585 19.62 63.83 2.41
CA ASP A 585 18.51 64.52 3.09
C ASP A 585 17.60 65.36 2.16
N LYS A 586 17.71 65.19 0.84
CA LYS A 586 16.86 65.84 -0.15
C LYS A 586 16.51 64.86 -1.26
N LEU A 587 15.24 64.45 -1.25
CA LEU A 587 14.56 63.96 -2.45
C LEU A 587 14.65 65.08 -3.50
N SER A 588 15.32 64.81 -4.63
CA SER A 588 15.33 65.72 -5.76
C SER A 588 13.90 65.85 -6.28
N THR A 589 13.38 67.07 -6.36
CA THR A 589 12.05 67.31 -6.90
C THR A 589 12.04 67.01 -8.41
N PRO A 590 10.93 66.48 -8.97
CA PRO A 590 10.84 66.15 -10.40
C PRO A 590 11.01 67.35 -11.36
N GLU A 591 11.05 68.59 -10.85
CA GLU A 591 11.29 69.77 -11.69
C GLU A 591 12.77 70.02 -12.03
N ALA A 592 13.71 69.30 -11.41
CA ALA A 592 15.15 69.47 -11.67
C ALA A 592 15.69 68.62 -12.84
N ILE A 593 14.86 67.75 -13.45
CA ILE A 593 15.19 66.95 -14.64
C ILE A 593 14.37 67.42 -15.85
N ILE A 594 14.25 68.73 -16.04
CA ILE A 594 13.73 69.32 -17.28
C ILE A 594 14.88 70.06 -17.95
N VAL A 595 15.64 69.34 -18.77
CA VAL A 595 16.54 69.96 -19.74
C VAL A 595 15.69 70.40 -20.94
N SER A 596 15.78 71.69 -21.23
CA SER A 596 15.07 72.44 -22.25
C SER A 596 15.25 71.91 -23.69
N SER A 597 14.12 71.74 -24.37
CA SER A 597 13.78 72.07 -25.77
C SER A 597 14.84 72.00 -26.88
N CYS A 598 14.50 71.29 -27.96
CA CYS A 598 14.90 71.64 -29.33
C CYS A 598 13.68 71.63 -30.29
N PRO A 599 13.70 72.45 -31.35
CA PRO A 599 12.50 73.05 -31.93
C PRO A 599 11.78 72.18 -32.99
N VAL A 600 10.47 72.36 -33.05
CA VAL A 600 9.52 71.73 -33.97
C VAL A 600 9.60 72.40 -35.36
N PRO A 601 9.70 71.64 -36.46
CA PRO A 601 9.21 72.08 -37.76
C PRO A 601 7.71 71.77 -37.87
N GLU A 602 6.94 72.81 -38.18
CA GLU A 602 5.51 72.75 -38.44
C GLU A 602 5.15 71.68 -39.49
N SER A 603 3.95 71.11 -39.31
CA SER A 603 3.14 70.29 -40.25
C SER A 603 2.99 68.84 -39.81
N ASN A 604 2.06 68.57 -38.88
CA ASN A 604 1.15 67.42 -38.86
C ASN A 604 0.24 67.52 -37.63
N SER A 605 -1.08 67.59 -37.84
CA SER A 605 -2.08 67.53 -36.76
C SER A 605 -2.74 66.16 -36.76
N PHE A 606 -2.70 65.45 -35.63
CA PHE A 606 -3.48 64.25 -35.38
C PHE A 606 -4.57 64.57 -34.35
N THR A 607 -5.83 64.53 -34.78
CA THR A 607 -6.98 64.82 -33.92
C THR A 607 -7.58 63.50 -33.43
N VAL A 608 -7.50 63.25 -32.12
CA VAL A 608 -8.28 62.21 -31.44
C VAL A 608 -9.43 62.89 -30.71
N THR A 609 -10.63 62.79 -31.26
CA THR A 609 -11.88 63.09 -30.56
C THR A 609 -12.20 61.91 -29.64
N GLY A 610 -11.87 62.04 -28.36
CA GLY A 610 -11.86 60.92 -27.41
C GLY A 610 -13.23 60.39 -26.97
N SER A 611 -13.22 59.48 -25.99
CA SER A 611 -14.32 59.30 -25.03
C SER A 611 -13.88 58.42 -23.84
N GLY A 612 -13.83 59.02 -22.65
CA GLY A 612 -14.19 58.36 -21.40
C GLY A 612 -13.08 57.59 -20.67
N GLY A 613 -12.38 58.29 -19.76
CA GLY A 613 -11.50 57.68 -18.76
C GLY A 613 -11.46 58.53 -17.49
N LEU A 614 -11.24 57.85 -16.36
CA LEU A 614 -11.32 58.25 -14.94
C LEU A 614 -10.93 59.70 -14.58
N PRO A 615 -11.53 60.28 -13.53
CA PRO A 615 -11.19 61.63 -13.07
C PRO A 615 -9.71 61.71 -12.64
N GLU A 616 -9.05 62.82 -12.98
CA GLU A 616 -7.62 63.07 -12.70
C GLU A 616 -7.27 63.13 -11.19
N ASN A 617 -8.27 63.09 -10.31
CA ASN A 617 -8.06 63.13 -8.86
C ASN A 617 -9.12 62.33 -8.08
N PRO A 618 -8.71 61.48 -7.11
CA PRO A 618 -9.59 60.61 -6.32
C PRO A 618 -10.54 61.34 -5.35
N SER A 619 -10.42 62.66 -5.18
CA SER A 619 -11.28 63.45 -4.28
C SER A 619 -12.34 64.32 -5.01
N SER A 620 -12.45 64.21 -6.34
CA SER A 620 -13.40 65.01 -7.13
C SER A 620 -14.73 64.28 -7.37
N TYR A 621 -15.85 65.00 -7.32
CA TYR A 621 -17.19 64.42 -7.50
C TYR A 621 -17.47 64.02 -8.96
N LEU A 622 -17.94 62.79 -9.19
CA LEU A 622 -18.40 62.31 -10.50
C LEU A 622 -19.66 63.05 -10.95
N ARG A 623 -19.56 63.86 -12.02
CA ARG A 623 -20.72 64.41 -12.72
C ARG A 623 -21.13 63.48 -13.86
N GLY A 624 -22.17 62.67 -13.65
CA GLY A 624 -22.82 61.92 -14.73
C GLY A 624 -23.52 62.87 -15.70
N ARG A 625 -23.11 62.86 -16.99
CA ARG A 625 -23.92 63.43 -18.07
C ARG A 625 -24.62 62.29 -18.80
N THR A 626 -25.95 62.38 -18.83
CA THR A 626 -26.87 61.61 -19.65
C THR A 626 -26.38 61.53 -21.10
N VAL A 627 -26.25 60.31 -21.61
CA VAL A 627 -26.00 60.07 -23.03
C VAL A 627 -27.34 60.09 -23.76
N TRP A 628 -27.39 60.89 -24.82
CA TRP A 628 -28.52 61.11 -25.71
C TRP A 628 -28.73 59.88 -26.60
N GLN A 629 -29.96 59.40 -26.77
CA GLN A 629 -30.28 58.30 -27.69
C GLN A 629 -31.29 58.79 -28.75
N ASP A 630 -30.94 58.59 -30.02
CA ASP A 630 -31.66 59.05 -31.22
C ASP A 630 -33.08 58.44 -31.27
N THR A 631 -34.10 59.29 -31.10
CA THR A 631 -35.50 58.94 -31.29
C THR A 631 -35.94 59.23 -32.73
N ARG A 632 -35.64 58.32 -33.65
CA ARG A 632 -36.36 58.22 -34.92
C ARG A 632 -37.11 56.90 -35.01
N ARG A 633 -38.38 57.06 -35.38
CA ARG A 633 -39.48 56.12 -35.28
C ARG A 633 -39.54 55.28 -36.56
N LEU A 634 -39.24 53.99 -36.46
CA LEU A 634 -39.72 52.98 -37.42
C LEU A 634 -40.98 52.35 -36.85
N THR A 635 -41.98 52.24 -37.72
CA THR A 635 -43.39 51.98 -37.43
C THR A 635 -43.69 50.53 -37.03
N HIS A 636 -44.65 50.39 -36.11
CA HIS A 636 -45.70 49.35 -36.00
C HIS A 636 -45.40 47.96 -36.62
N ASP A 637 -45.16 46.94 -35.79
CA ASP A 637 -46.27 46.06 -35.40
C ASP A 637 -46.02 45.30 -34.08
N GLN A 638 -47.02 45.49 -33.21
CA GLN A 638 -47.46 44.84 -31.97
C GLN A 638 -46.57 43.82 -31.23
N ILE A 639 -46.08 44.21 -30.04
CA ILE A 639 -46.19 43.39 -28.81
C ILE A 639 -46.58 44.30 -27.65
N LYS A 640 -47.71 43.97 -26.99
CA LYS A 640 -48.25 44.66 -25.81
C LYS A 640 -47.46 44.29 -24.56
N GLY A 641 -47.29 45.29 -23.69
CA GLY A 641 -46.53 45.23 -22.45
C GLY A 641 -47.38 45.11 -21.17
N GLY A 642 -46.72 45.49 -20.08
CA GLY A 642 -47.22 45.64 -18.71
C GLY A 642 -46.76 44.49 -17.82
N GLU A 643 -46.25 44.66 -16.59
CA GLU A 643 -45.92 45.82 -15.76
C GLU A 643 -45.14 45.22 -14.55
N ILE A 644 -44.27 45.99 -13.89
CA ILE A 644 -43.60 45.60 -12.64
C ILE A 644 -44.20 46.46 -11.52
N GLN A 645 -44.67 45.86 -10.41
CA GLN A 645 -44.41 46.37 -9.05
C GLN A 645 -44.89 45.47 -7.88
N ALA A 646 -43.95 45.31 -6.94
CA ALA A 646 -44.07 45.37 -5.47
C ALA A 646 -44.82 44.31 -4.61
N GLU A 647 -44.03 43.79 -3.66
CA GLU A 647 -44.29 43.49 -2.23
C GLU A 647 -45.05 42.24 -1.74
N THR A 648 -44.38 41.60 -0.76
CA THR A 648 -44.87 40.83 0.41
C THR A 648 -45.49 39.42 0.27
N THR A 649 -44.77 38.47 0.90
CA THR A 649 -45.19 37.29 1.69
C THR A 649 -46.23 36.28 1.15
N SER A 650 -45.84 35.00 1.32
CA SER A 650 -46.68 33.81 1.59
C SER A 650 -47.11 32.91 0.41
N SER A 651 -46.82 31.62 0.62
CA SER A 651 -47.49 30.39 0.14
C SER A 651 -47.02 29.71 -1.18
N LYS A 652 -46.54 28.46 -0.99
CA LYS A 652 -46.31 27.30 -1.89
C LYS A 652 -47.34 27.12 -3.03
N PRO A 653 -47.18 26.11 -3.93
CA PRO A 653 -45.97 25.52 -4.54
C PRO A 653 -46.11 25.37 -6.08
N GLY A 654 -45.00 25.28 -6.83
CA GLY A 654 -45.09 24.78 -8.21
C GLY A 654 -43.94 25.11 -9.16
N GLN A 655 -43.14 24.09 -9.44
CA GLN A 655 -42.46 23.79 -10.72
C GLN A 655 -41.12 24.48 -11.05
N GLU A 656 -40.06 23.81 -10.57
CA GLU A 656 -38.87 23.34 -11.29
C GLU A 656 -38.43 24.08 -12.57
N GLN A 657 -37.31 24.79 -12.44
CA GLN A 657 -36.46 25.23 -13.54
C GLN A 657 -35.77 24.04 -14.21
N LYS A 658 -35.84 24.00 -15.54
CA LYS A 658 -35.19 23.03 -16.42
C LYS A 658 -33.66 23.10 -16.28
N THR A 659 -33.11 22.11 -15.60
CA THR A 659 -31.72 21.68 -15.71
C THR A 659 -31.44 21.13 -17.11
N ALA A 660 -30.24 21.36 -17.62
CA ALA A 660 -29.74 20.67 -18.80
C ALA A 660 -29.79 19.16 -18.55
N LYS A 661 -30.53 18.41 -19.39
CA LYS A 661 -30.62 16.96 -19.31
C LYS A 661 -29.24 16.35 -19.53
N VAL A 662 -28.59 15.93 -18.45
CA VAL A 662 -27.54 14.91 -18.49
C VAL A 662 -28.17 13.67 -19.12
N LYS A 663 -27.61 13.19 -20.24
CA LYS A 663 -28.03 11.90 -20.80
C LYS A 663 -27.66 10.83 -19.76
N PRO A 664 -28.60 9.99 -19.31
CA PRO A 664 -28.26 8.92 -18.40
C PRO A 664 -27.23 8.00 -19.07
N ILE A 665 -26.21 7.61 -18.31
CA ILE A 665 -25.30 6.55 -18.71
C ILE A 665 -26.12 5.26 -18.68
N VAL A 666 -26.19 4.57 -19.81
CA VAL A 666 -26.95 3.31 -19.95
C VAL A 666 -25.94 2.19 -20.16
N GLU A 667 -26.01 1.17 -19.33
CA GLU A 667 -25.15 -0.02 -19.41
C GLU A 667 -25.31 -0.72 -20.77
N SER A 668 -24.21 -1.24 -21.31
CA SER A 668 -24.23 -2.01 -22.56
C SER A 668 -24.91 -3.35 -22.33
N GLN A 669 -25.97 -3.62 -23.08
CA GLN A 669 -26.74 -4.87 -22.97
C GLN A 669 -26.47 -5.83 -24.13
N SER A 670 -25.68 -5.42 -25.12
CA SER A 670 -25.26 -6.26 -26.25
C SER A 670 -24.02 -5.69 -26.94
N TRP A 671 -23.45 -6.45 -27.86
CA TRP A 671 -22.39 -6.00 -28.76
C TRP A 671 -22.74 -6.31 -30.21
N ILE A 672 -22.29 -5.47 -31.14
CA ILE A 672 -22.45 -5.64 -32.58
C ILE A 672 -21.08 -5.56 -33.26
N ILE A 673 -20.95 -6.17 -34.44
CA ILE A 673 -19.81 -5.95 -35.31
C ILE A 673 -20.22 -4.93 -36.36
N ASN A 674 -19.55 -3.78 -36.39
CA ASN A 674 -19.86 -2.73 -37.36
C ASN A 674 -19.38 -3.11 -38.78
N GLN A 675 -19.74 -2.31 -39.79
CA GLN A 675 -19.37 -2.56 -41.19
C GLN A 675 -17.85 -2.57 -41.47
N ARG A 676 -17.02 -2.22 -40.47
CA ARG A 676 -15.56 -2.25 -40.54
C ARG A 676 -14.95 -3.42 -39.75
N GLY A 677 -15.77 -4.35 -39.26
CA GLY A 677 -15.30 -5.52 -38.51
C GLY A 677 -14.93 -5.25 -37.05
N LYS A 678 -15.26 -4.07 -36.49
CA LYS A 678 -14.99 -3.75 -35.08
C LYS A 678 -16.20 -4.05 -34.20
N VAL A 679 -15.92 -4.58 -33.01
CA VAL A 679 -16.92 -4.83 -31.96
C VAL A 679 -17.28 -3.52 -31.28
N GLU A 680 -18.57 -3.20 -31.21
CA GLU A 680 -19.13 -2.03 -30.52
C GLU A 680 -20.18 -2.48 -29.50
N LEU A 681 -20.08 -1.98 -28.27
CA LEU A 681 -21.03 -2.23 -27.19
C LEU A 681 -22.23 -1.26 -27.33
N VAL A 682 -23.45 -1.80 -27.30
CA VAL A 682 -24.68 -1.04 -27.52
C VAL A 682 -25.70 -1.26 -26.40
N ALA A 683 -26.39 -0.20 -25.99
CA ALA A 683 -27.56 -0.29 -25.13
C ALA A 683 -28.73 -0.82 -25.97
N ALA A 684 -29.37 -1.92 -25.55
CA ALA A 684 -30.29 -2.67 -26.39
C ALA A 684 -31.60 -1.91 -26.66
N ASN A 685 -31.62 -1.10 -27.73
CA ASN A 685 -32.83 -0.74 -28.44
C ASN A 685 -32.52 -0.22 -29.86
N SER A 686 -32.27 -1.14 -30.79
CA SER A 686 -32.39 -0.86 -32.21
C SER A 686 -33.07 -2.04 -32.90
N GLN A 687 -34.17 -1.75 -33.56
CA GLN A 687 -35.03 -2.69 -34.26
C GLN A 687 -34.23 -3.68 -35.12
N ARG A 688 -34.61 -4.97 -35.05
CA ARG A 688 -34.16 -6.02 -35.96
C ARG A 688 -34.33 -5.56 -37.41
N ILE A 689 -33.21 -5.40 -38.11
CA ILE A 689 -33.18 -5.48 -39.57
C ILE A 689 -32.44 -6.77 -39.88
N SER A 690 -33.19 -7.82 -40.22
CA SER A 690 -32.61 -9.05 -40.75
C SER A 690 -32.10 -8.80 -42.17
N PRO A 691 -30.80 -8.97 -42.48
CA PRO A 691 -30.36 -9.14 -43.84
C PRO A 691 -30.64 -10.60 -44.20
N ASN A 692 -31.71 -10.80 -44.97
CA ASN A 692 -31.88 -12.00 -45.76
C ASN A 692 -30.74 -12.07 -46.79
N ILE A 693 -30.57 -13.24 -47.41
CA ILE A 693 -29.82 -13.57 -48.64
C ILE A 693 -28.57 -14.46 -48.38
N TRP A 694 -28.65 -15.68 -48.97
CA TRP A 694 -27.69 -16.80 -49.11
C TRP A 694 -27.71 -17.93 -48.07
N SER A 695 -28.87 -18.60 -47.93
CA SER A 695 -28.90 -20.06 -47.75
C SER A 695 -29.54 -20.70 -48.99
N GLN A 696 -28.73 -21.38 -49.81
CA GLN A 696 -29.23 -22.47 -50.65
C GLN A 696 -28.87 -23.76 -49.93
N ASP A 697 -29.89 -24.42 -49.39
CA ASP A 697 -29.80 -25.78 -48.91
C ASP A 697 -29.57 -26.71 -50.09
N ILE A 698 -28.43 -27.40 -50.11
CA ILE A 698 -28.19 -28.55 -50.98
C ILE A 698 -28.88 -29.75 -50.34
N ASN A 699 -29.92 -30.23 -51.01
CA ASN A 699 -30.68 -31.42 -50.64
C ASN A 699 -29.96 -32.68 -51.16
N CYS A 700 -29.69 -33.65 -50.29
CA CYS A 700 -29.17 -34.96 -50.64
C CYS A 700 -30.31 -35.85 -51.17
N GLY A 701 -30.47 -35.86 -52.49
CA GLY A 701 -31.27 -36.82 -53.23
C GLY A 701 -30.75 -36.86 -54.67
N ASP A 702 -30.20 -38.01 -55.06
CA ASP A 702 -29.56 -38.35 -56.35
C ASP A 702 -28.08 -37.93 -56.53
N LEU A 703 -27.18 -38.56 -55.75
CA LEU A 703 -26.06 -39.41 -56.22
C LEU A 703 -25.12 -39.81 -55.07
#